data_AF-A0A9P1GA64-F1
#
_entry.id   AF-A0A9P1GA64-F1
#
_cell.length_a   1.000
_cell.length_b   1.000
_cell.length_c   1.000
_cell.angle_alpha   90.00
_cell.angle_beta   90.00
_cell.angle_gamma   90.00
#
_symmetry.space_group_name_H-M   'P 1'
#
loop_
_entity.id
_entity.type
_entity.pdbx_description
1 polymer ?
#
loop_
_entity_poly.entity_id
_entity_poly.type
_entity_poly.pdbx_seq_one_letter_code
_entity_poly.pdbx_strand_id
1 'polypeptide(L)'
;MDKTPESKRRRHLQGQPSNASEVSFSATGQVTEDDMVDGCLVCALALENLHSFRDKFPGASVLLGLSPCDTSDEPVVLTWGSCCSGSEGVNFALQAIQLALAKNGFAIVFQHLFSCESNKTKRTWISKVIEAGSVFPENGVQGAHGNQDPCIFTDIAHMKDEAAKCESHKGKCQVKTVDVLFIGTSCKDLSRQNCHVDRSKPVLAEAMSRGGSAQTFNGLLDYCEGYRPAMVVYENVDAIDDKITANAENNLTILMNAMRTLGYRGQKIMTDAQHFGLPCRRRRLYILFVSENNSLLRFGDDGAIGRAFSKVRTLVTATMRSPPCATKCFLKESNPEHAALLRKRLEEAQETAAKRQESKKAPQNTWVEKHMAHADQLGVRWAANVPQVLSQNPWFQCLTHREADALRLSRVESPHSAFRNLSQSVGRINCQSLQPDGTHVGPTMLPTQLLWIESAERIMIGEEALMFQGFPILPMMSKVELPGPCSTHALLQDLAGNAMALPVVMAVFQAGLASFEIAMSDDEEDEEAESIQLDVETALAAVAKLRRRAYADSPRAERGPAWSTANPLPKKIGRATGGMGKDSKALVAARSDVDIQDEEGNTALQIATQLPASQRPCGAITATWRTRGRVYFAAVLGGIMVDSLAEPGEQKVPEPASPGSPTEAAQVDEESASRTNIRFELLSSKVCTLEVQPDMTIEELKEELKSFHPSNDEVIECVRAESGRAMEELLDASRTLKPSGRRPSGNAGLCCGLLCLSRLQLLDKIDPFTVSDNHWD
;
A
#
# COMPACT_ATOMS: atom_id res chain seq x y z
N MET A 1 57.38 18.51 -26.26
CA MET A 1 57.24 19.69 -25.39
C MET A 1 56.33 20.67 -26.13
N ASP A 2 55.14 21.04 -25.70
CA ASP A 2 54.42 20.70 -24.48
C ASP A 2 52.90 20.84 -24.69
N LYS A 3 52.19 20.24 -23.75
CA LYS A 3 50.79 19.78 -23.72
C LYS A 3 49.69 20.84 -23.94
N THR A 4 48.60 20.38 -24.54
CA THR A 4 47.23 20.92 -24.49
C THR A 4 46.64 20.89 -23.06
N PRO A 5 45.62 21.72 -22.76
CA PRO A 5 44.69 21.43 -21.68
C PRO A 5 43.25 21.29 -22.21
N GLU A 6 42.88 20.07 -22.60
CA GLU A 6 41.51 19.57 -22.51
C GLU A 6 41.29 19.07 -21.08
N SER A 7 40.43 19.75 -20.30
CA SER A 7 39.52 19.14 -19.32
C SER A 7 38.92 20.23 -18.40
N LYS A 8 37.70 20.70 -18.71
CA LYS A 8 36.82 21.29 -17.70
C LYS A 8 35.41 20.73 -17.86
N ARG A 9 35.16 19.68 -17.07
CA ARG A 9 33.89 19.22 -16.48
C ARG A 9 32.61 19.55 -17.25
N ARG A 10 32.24 18.66 -18.19
CA ARG A 10 30.83 18.39 -18.52
C ARG A 10 30.24 17.52 -17.40
N ARG A 11 29.31 18.06 -16.61
CA ARG A 11 28.36 17.23 -15.85
C ARG A 11 27.29 16.76 -16.84
N HIS A 12 27.50 15.59 -17.43
CA HIS A 12 26.38 14.81 -17.94
C HIS A 12 25.52 14.41 -16.75
N LEU A 13 24.22 14.74 -16.80
CA LEU A 13 23.18 14.02 -16.06
C LEU A 13 23.03 12.63 -16.71
N GLN A 14 24.09 11.81 -16.64
CA GLN A 14 23.91 10.37 -16.65
C GLN A 14 23.62 10.02 -15.20
N GLY A 15 22.33 9.85 -14.89
CA GLY A 15 21.98 9.02 -13.75
C GLY A 15 22.65 7.67 -14.00
N GLN A 16 23.55 7.26 -13.10
CA GLN A 16 23.94 5.86 -13.07
C GLN A 16 22.64 5.05 -12.89
N PRO A 17 22.47 3.95 -13.64
CA PRO A 17 21.38 3.03 -13.36
C PRO A 17 21.58 2.53 -11.94
N SER A 18 20.74 2.98 -11.01
CA SER A 18 20.52 2.26 -9.77
C SER A 18 20.09 0.85 -10.17
N ASN A 19 20.76 -0.17 -9.63
CA ASN A 19 20.55 -1.61 -9.87
C ASN A 19 19.12 -2.09 -9.53
N ALA A 20 18.12 -1.58 -10.23
CA ALA A 20 16.84 -2.23 -10.41
C ALA A 20 17.01 -3.09 -11.65
N SER A 21 16.98 -4.40 -11.48
CA SER A 21 16.94 -5.38 -12.55
C SER A 21 15.80 -5.05 -13.52
N GLU A 22 16.11 -4.39 -14.64
CA GLU A 22 15.21 -4.32 -15.80
C GLU A 22 15.15 -5.73 -16.41
N VAL A 23 14.19 -6.51 -15.92
CA VAL A 23 13.81 -7.76 -16.57
C VAL A 23 13.15 -7.39 -17.91
N SER A 24 13.75 -7.81 -19.02
CA SER A 24 13.14 -7.62 -20.35
C SER A 24 11.94 -8.54 -20.49
N PHE A 25 10.74 -8.01 -20.28
CA PHE A 25 9.48 -8.75 -20.46
C PHE A 25 8.95 -8.55 -21.88
N SER A 26 8.63 -9.64 -22.59
CA SER A 26 7.86 -9.55 -23.84
C SER A 26 6.39 -9.29 -23.50
N ALA A 27 5.85 -8.15 -23.93
CA ALA A 27 4.43 -7.86 -23.79
C ALA A 27 3.58 -8.97 -24.43
N THR A 28 2.50 -9.37 -23.75
CA THR A 28 1.64 -10.48 -24.23
C THR A 28 0.59 -10.02 -25.25
N GLY A 29 0.51 -8.72 -25.55
CA GLY A 29 -0.37 -8.13 -26.56
C GLY A 29 -0.05 -6.65 -26.86
N GLN A 30 -0.68 -6.10 -27.88
CA GLN A 30 -0.54 -4.70 -28.31
C GLN A 30 -1.90 -4.00 -28.25
N VAL A 31 -1.94 -2.84 -27.60
CA VAL A 31 -3.12 -1.96 -27.58
C VAL A 31 -3.24 -1.21 -28.90
N THR A 32 -4.48 -1.06 -29.40
CA THR A 32 -4.74 -0.33 -30.65
C THR A 32 -5.00 1.16 -30.40
N GLU A 33 -4.86 1.96 -31.46
CA GLU A 33 -5.14 3.40 -31.41
C GLU A 33 -6.63 3.67 -31.20
N ASP A 34 -7.50 2.81 -31.76
CA ASP A 34 -8.96 2.93 -31.69
C ASP A 34 -9.46 2.74 -30.25
N ASP A 35 -8.90 1.77 -29.50
CA ASP A 35 -9.26 1.52 -28.09
C ASP A 35 -9.12 2.77 -27.21
N MET A 36 -8.10 3.59 -27.50
CA MET A 36 -7.82 4.84 -26.79
C MET A 36 -8.85 5.92 -27.16
N VAL A 37 -9.12 6.11 -28.45
CA VAL A 37 -9.98 7.18 -28.97
C VAL A 37 -11.45 6.91 -28.66
N ASP A 38 -11.88 5.66 -28.75
CA ASP A 38 -13.27 5.26 -28.49
C ASP A 38 -13.57 5.17 -26.98
N GLY A 39 -12.55 5.33 -26.12
CA GLY A 39 -12.69 5.27 -24.67
C GLY A 39 -13.00 3.86 -24.14
N CYS A 40 -12.72 2.82 -24.92
CA CYS A 40 -12.98 1.42 -24.56
C CYS A 40 -11.78 0.72 -23.92
N LEU A 41 -10.59 1.33 -23.94
CA LEU A 41 -9.32 0.76 -23.48
C LEU A 41 -9.42 0.00 -22.16
N VAL A 42 -9.86 0.65 -21.08
CA VAL A 42 -9.88 0.03 -19.75
C VAL A 42 -10.85 -1.15 -19.68
N CYS A 43 -11.95 -1.13 -20.43
CA CYS A 43 -12.88 -2.25 -20.52
C CYS A 43 -12.27 -3.44 -21.27
N ALA A 44 -11.58 -3.19 -22.39
CA ALA A 44 -10.91 -4.23 -23.16
C ALA A 44 -9.80 -4.89 -22.32
N LEU A 45 -8.95 -4.06 -21.71
CA LEU A 45 -7.86 -4.53 -20.86
C LEU A 45 -8.35 -5.28 -19.61
N ALA A 46 -9.45 -4.84 -18.97
CA ALA A 46 -10.01 -5.55 -17.82
C ALA A 46 -10.38 -7.00 -18.16
N LEU A 47 -10.96 -7.23 -19.34
CA LEU A 47 -11.31 -8.57 -19.85
C LEU A 47 -10.06 -9.39 -20.20
N GLU A 48 -9.12 -8.79 -20.93
CA GLU A 48 -7.86 -9.45 -21.31
C GLU A 48 -7.01 -9.85 -20.09
N ASN A 49 -7.04 -9.05 -19.03
CA ASN A 49 -6.37 -9.38 -17.78
C ASN A 49 -6.92 -10.69 -17.21
N LEU A 50 -8.24 -10.87 -17.18
CA LEU A 50 -8.86 -12.10 -16.69
C LEU A 50 -8.49 -13.32 -17.54
N HIS A 51 -8.40 -13.16 -18.86
CA HIS A 51 -7.90 -14.22 -19.74
C HIS A 51 -6.44 -14.57 -19.42
N SER A 52 -5.59 -13.55 -19.28
CA SER A 52 -4.17 -13.72 -18.93
C SER A 52 -3.99 -14.42 -17.58
N PHE A 53 -4.88 -14.15 -16.63
CA PHE A 53 -4.85 -14.76 -15.30
C PHE A 53 -5.18 -16.26 -15.36
N ARG A 54 -6.20 -16.63 -16.15
CA ARG A 54 -6.57 -18.03 -16.39
C ARG A 54 -5.45 -18.80 -17.07
N ASP A 55 -4.78 -18.19 -18.04
CA ASP A 55 -3.65 -18.81 -18.74
C ASP A 55 -2.45 -19.04 -17.82
N LYS A 56 -2.20 -18.12 -16.88
CA LYS A 56 -1.09 -18.25 -15.92
C LYS A 56 -1.36 -19.23 -14.80
N PHE A 57 -2.62 -19.42 -14.41
CA PHE A 57 -3.01 -20.31 -13.32
C PHE A 57 -4.18 -21.22 -13.73
N PRO A 58 -3.98 -22.13 -14.70
CA PRO A 58 -5.03 -23.02 -15.16
C PRO A 58 -5.49 -23.95 -14.03
N GLY A 59 -6.80 -24.02 -13.79
CA GLY A 59 -7.41 -24.95 -12.82
C GLY A 59 -7.54 -24.45 -11.38
N ALA A 60 -6.93 -23.31 -11.03
CA ALA A 60 -7.36 -22.60 -9.82
C ALA A 60 -8.71 -21.93 -10.11
N SER A 61 -9.58 -21.78 -9.11
CA SER A 61 -10.67 -20.80 -9.18
C SER A 61 -10.05 -19.39 -9.10
N VAL A 62 -9.30 -19.00 -10.13
CA VAL A 62 -8.33 -17.88 -10.11
C VAL A 62 -8.99 -16.55 -9.82
N LEU A 63 -10.30 -16.45 -10.04
CA LEU A 63 -11.05 -15.23 -9.84
C LEU A 63 -11.76 -15.33 -8.49
N LEU A 64 -11.03 -14.92 -7.45
CA LEU A 64 -11.51 -14.58 -6.10
C LEU A 64 -11.79 -15.73 -5.12
N GLY A 65 -11.40 -16.98 -5.40
CA GLY A 65 -11.90 -18.11 -4.60
C GLY A 65 -13.41 -18.32 -4.73
N LEU A 66 -14.09 -17.47 -5.52
CA LEU A 66 -15.47 -17.61 -5.89
C LEU A 66 -15.58 -18.76 -6.88
N SER A 67 -16.34 -19.78 -6.55
CA SER A 67 -16.81 -20.72 -7.58
C SER A 67 -17.71 -19.93 -8.53
N PRO A 68 -17.64 -20.14 -9.87
CA PRO A 68 -18.67 -19.64 -10.79
C PRO A 68 -20.02 -19.99 -10.21
N CYS A 69 -20.91 -19.00 -10.14
CA CYS A 69 -22.15 -19.00 -9.38
C CYS A 69 -22.96 -20.31 -9.55
N ASP A 70 -22.69 -21.27 -8.67
CA ASP A 70 -23.53 -22.42 -8.40
C ASP A 70 -24.06 -22.16 -6.99
N THR A 71 -25.26 -21.57 -6.91
CA THR A 71 -26.22 -21.60 -5.76
C THR A 71 -26.48 -20.37 -4.85
N SER A 72 -25.73 -19.26 -4.88
CA SER A 72 -26.17 -18.02 -4.19
C SER A 72 -26.71 -16.98 -5.17
N ASP A 73 -27.97 -16.57 -5.00
CA ASP A 73 -28.65 -15.58 -5.86
C ASP A 73 -28.14 -14.14 -5.62
N GLU A 74 -27.35 -13.91 -4.56
CA GLU A 74 -26.91 -12.56 -4.16
C GLU A 74 -25.47 -12.25 -4.60
N PRO A 75 -25.22 -11.09 -5.25
CA PRO A 75 -23.89 -10.68 -5.66
C PRO A 75 -23.02 -10.30 -4.46
N VAL A 76 -21.72 -10.60 -4.53
CA VAL A 76 -20.72 -10.12 -3.57
C VAL A 76 -20.60 -8.61 -3.70
N VAL A 77 -20.87 -7.88 -2.62
CA VAL A 77 -20.75 -6.43 -2.59
C VAL A 77 -19.44 -6.04 -1.92
N LEU A 78 -18.57 -5.34 -2.65
CA LEU A 78 -17.36 -4.73 -2.14
C LEU A 78 -17.51 -3.21 -2.13
N THR A 79 -17.44 -2.62 -0.94
CA THR A 79 -17.49 -1.18 -0.75
C THR A 79 -16.13 -0.55 -1.02
N TRP A 80 -16.11 0.62 -1.64
CA TRP A 80 -14.87 1.34 -1.89
C TRP A 80 -15.00 2.83 -1.67
N GLY A 81 -13.85 3.45 -1.41
CA GLY A 81 -13.71 4.90 -1.36
C GLY A 81 -12.37 5.35 -1.91
N SER A 82 -12.27 6.63 -2.21
CA SER A 82 -11.04 7.25 -2.69
C SER A 82 -10.66 8.48 -1.88
N CYS A 83 -9.36 8.67 -1.70
CA CYS A 83 -8.78 9.82 -1.03
C CYS A 83 -7.74 10.49 -1.93
N CYS A 84 -7.65 11.82 -1.87
CA CYS A 84 -6.88 12.62 -2.84
C CYS A 84 -7.31 12.29 -4.28
N SER A 85 -8.62 12.19 -4.48
CA SER A 85 -9.27 11.48 -5.57
C SER A 85 -9.01 12.06 -6.96
N GLY A 86 -8.65 13.35 -7.06
CA GLY A 86 -8.18 13.95 -8.31
C GLY A 86 -9.24 13.93 -9.41
N SER A 87 -9.03 13.07 -10.42
CA SER A 87 -9.95 12.89 -11.55
C SER A 87 -11.07 11.88 -11.29
N GLU A 88 -11.00 11.10 -10.21
CA GLU A 88 -11.87 9.95 -9.94
C GLU A 88 -11.90 8.91 -11.05
N GLY A 89 -10.82 8.79 -11.83
CA GLY A 89 -10.77 7.80 -12.91
C GLY A 89 -10.85 6.35 -12.41
N VAL A 90 -10.55 6.11 -11.12
CA VAL A 90 -10.73 4.80 -10.46
C VAL A 90 -12.17 4.29 -10.58
N ASN A 91 -13.16 5.19 -10.56
CA ASN A 91 -14.56 4.83 -10.80
C ASN A 91 -14.74 4.04 -12.11
N PHE A 92 -14.09 4.48 -13.19
CA PHE A 92 -14.15 3.79 -14.49
C PHE A 92 -13.33 2.50 -14.52
N ALA A 93 -12.21 2.45 -13.81
CA ALA A 93 -11.46 1.20 -13.65
C ALA A 93 -12.34 0.14 -12.96
N LEU A 94 -13.02 0.48 -11.87
CA LEU A 94 -13.90 -0.44 -11.14
C LEU A 94 -15.12 -0.87 -11.97
N GLN A 95 -15.73 0.04 -12.74
CA GLN A 95 -16.79 -0.32 -13.69
C GLN A 95 -16.31 -1.32 -14.74
N ALA A 96 -15.12 -1.11 -15.30
CA ALA A 96 -14.52 -2.02 -16.28
C ALA A 96 -14.23 -3.41 -15.66
N ILE A 97 -13.72 -3.44 -14.43
CA ILE A 97 -13.48 -4.69 -13.69
C ILE A 97 -14.80 -5.42 -13.43
N GLN A 98 -15.84 -4.72 -12.96
CA GLN A 98 -17.16 -5.29 -12.71
C GLN A 98 -17.74 -5.93 -13.97
N LEU A 99 -17.69 -5.21 -15.09
CA LEU A 99 -18.17 -5.71 -16.37
C LEU A 99 -17.37 -6.93 -16.85
N ALA A 100 -16.04 -6.92 -16.64
CA ALA A 100 -15.19 -8.05 -16.99
C ALA A 100 -15.50 -9.29 -16.14
N LEU A 101 -15.71 -9.11 -14.84
CA LEU A 101 -16.09 -10.17 -13.90
C LEU A 101 -17.46 -10.76 -14.23
N ALA A 102 -18.47 -9.90 -14.47
CA ALA A 102 -19.82 -10.32 -14.85
C ALA A 102 -19.84 -11.14 -16.15
N LYS A 103 -19.09 -10.70 -17.18
CA LYS A 103 -18.93 -11.44 -18.44
C LYS A 103 -18.26 -12.81 -18.26
N ASN A 104 -17.58 -13.01 -17.14
CA ASN A 104 -16.89 -14.24 -16.79
C ASN A 104 -17.63 -15.07 -15.73
N GLY A 105 -18.89 -14.74 -15.43
CA GLY A 105 -19.75 -15.50 -14.52
C GLY A 105 -19.61 -15.15 -13.04
N PHE A 106 -18.92 -14.05 -12.71
CA PHE A 106 -18.77 -13.59 -11.33
C PHE A 106 -19.75 -12.47 -11.02
N ALA A 107 -20.59 -12.69 -10.01
CA ALA A 107 -21.52 -11.69 -9.50
C ALA A 107 -20.84 -10.86 -8.41
N ILE A 108 -20.01 -9.89 -8.81
CA ILE A 108 -19.42 -8.89 -7.90
C ILE A 108 -19.96 -7.52 -8.22
N VAL A 109 -20.17 -6.73 -7.19
CA VAL A 109 -20.64 -5.36 -7.24
C VAL A 109 -19.68 -4.47 -6.46
N PHE A 110 -19.16 -3.41 -7.10
CA PHE A 110 -18.36 -2.40 -6.41
C PHE A 110 -19.22 -1.20 -6.01
N GLN A 111 -19.50 -1.07 -4.72
CA GLN A 111 -20.31 0.02 -4.18
C GLN A 111 -19.45 1.21 -3.77
N HIS A 112 -19.60 2.34 -4.47
CA HIS A 112 -18.89 3.58 -4.12
C HIS A 112 -19.53 4.26 -2.91
N LEU A 113 -18.78 4.43 -1.82
CA LEU A 113 -19.28 5.09 -0.61
C LEU A 113 -18.84 6.55 -0.49
N PHE A 114 -17.60 6.88 -0.84
CA PHE A 114 -17.12 8.25 -0.81
C PHE A 114 -15.88 8.51 -1.67
N SER A 115 -15.74 9.78 -2.03
CA SER A 115 -14.52 10.42 -2.52
C SER A 115 -14.05 11.47 -1.52
N CYS A 116 -12.75 11.76 -1.45
CA CYS A 116 -12.20 12.87 -0.67
C CYS A 116 -11.22 13.71 -1.51
N GLU A 117 -11.51 15.01 -1.66
CA GLU A 117 -10.74 15.93 -2.51
C GLU A 117 -10.78 17.38 -1.99
N SER A 118 -9.59 17.97 -1.82
CA SER A 118 -9.44 19.31 -1.24
C SER A 118 -9.74 20.44 -2.23
N ASN A 119 -9.50 20.23 -3.51
CA ASN A 119 -9.77 21.22 -4.53
C ASN A 119 -11.26 21.28 -4.88
N LYS A 120 -11.87 22.47 -4.72
CA LYS A 120 -13.30 22.69 -4.98
C LYS A 120 -13.71 22.37 -6.42
N THR A 121 -12.91 22.78 -7.40
CA THR A 121 -13.22 22.54 -8.82
C THR A 121 -13.16 21.05 -9.15
N LYS A 122 -12.20 20.32 -8.58
CA LYS A 122 -12.11 18.87 -8.72
C LYS A 122 -13.27 18.15 -8.04
N ARG A 123 -13.75 18.62 -6.88
CA ARG A 123 -14.98 18.08 -6.29
C ARG A 123 -16.20 18.21 -7.21
N THR A 124 -16.36 19.36 -7.88
CA THR A 124 -17.42 19.51 -8.88
C THR A 124 -17.24 18.54 -10.06
N TRP A 125 -16.00 18.31 -10.50
CA TRP A 125 -15.68 17.29 -11.50
C TRP A 125 -16.07 15.88 -11.03
N ILE A 126 -15.70 15.50 -9.80
CA ILE A 126 -16.02 14.20 -9.21
C ILE A 126 -17.53 13.95 -9.19
N SER A 127 -18.33 14.95 -8.82
CA SER A 127 -19.80 14.85 -8.90
C SER A 127 -20.28 14.51 -10.31
N LYS A 128 -19.65 15.07 -11.36
CA LYS A 128 -19.97 14.76 -12.76
C LYS A 128 -19.51 13.38 -13.21
N VAL A 129 -18.38 12.89 -12.70
CA VAL A 129 -17.94 11.51 -12.92
C VAL A 129 -18.96 10.52 -12.35
N ILE A 130 -19.46 10.80 -11.15
CA ILE A 130 -20.46 9.95 -10.47
C ILE A 130 -21.81 10.03 -11.19
N GLU A 131 -22.25 11.23 -11.58
CA GLU A 131 -23.48 11.47 -12.36
C GLU A 131 -23.46 10.77 -13.72
N ALA A 132 -22.29 10.64 -14.37
CA ALA A 132 -22.17 9.95 -15.65
C ALA A 132 -22.50 8.45 -15.56
N GLY A 133 -22.47 7.87 -14.36
CA GLY A 133 -22.77 6.47 -14.12
C GLY A 133 -21.85 5.54 -14.90
N SER A 134 -22.39 4.40 -15.35
CA SER A 134 -21.68 3.48 -16.24
C SER A 134 -21.47 4.12 -17.60
N VAL A 135 -20.23 4.22 -18.10
CA VAL A 135 -19.94 4.75 -19.45
C VAL A 135 -19.71 3.67 -20.51
N PHE A 136 -19.60 2.41 -20.09
CA PHE A 136 -19.37 1.28 -21.00
C PHE A 136 -20.71 0.66 -21.45
N PRO A 137 -20.82 0.21 -22.70
CA PRO A 137 -22.05 -0.39 -23.21
C PRO A 137 -22.41 -1.67 -22.42
N GLU A 138 -23.60 -1.69 -21.83
CA GLU A 138 -24.11 -2.77 -21.00
C GLU A 138 -24.76 -3.90 -21.83
N ASN A 139 -24.50 -5.15 -21.43
CA ASN A 139 -25.44 -6.26 -21.58
C ASN A 139 -26.08 -6.59 -20.21
N GLY A 140 -26.58 -5.58 -19.48
CA GLY A 140 -27.44 -5.79 -18.30
C GLY A 140 -26.77 -5.80 -16.92
N VAL A 141 -25.58 -5.21 -16.74
CA VAL A 141 -25.01 -5.01 -15.39
C VAL A 141 -25.44 -3.62 -14.90
N GLN A 142 -26.55 -3.55 -14.17
CA GLN A 142 -26.92 -2.31 -13.47
C GLN A 142 -25.77 -1.93 -12.53
N GLY A 143 -25.17 -0.76 -12.73
CA GLY A 143 -24.26 -0.19 -11.74
C GLY A 143 -25.01 -0.10 -10.41
N ALA A 144 -24.47 -0.74 -9.36
CA ALA A 144 -25.07 -0.66 -8.04
C ALA A 144 -24.77 0.70 -7.43
N HIS A 145 -25.49 1.71 -7.91
CA HIS A 145 -25.76 2.85 -7.09
C HIS A 145 -26.66 2.33 -5.96
N GLY A 146 -26.09 2.16 -4.76
CA GLY A 146 -26.93 2.02 -3.58
C GLY A 146 -27.94 3.19 -3.54
N ASN A 147 -29.04 3.04 -2.80
CA ASN A 147 -30.07 4.08 -2.66
C ASN A 147 -29.56 5.44 -2.09
N GLN A 148 -28.26 5.63 -1.89
CA GLN A 148 -27.64 6.86 -1.38
C GLN A 148 -26.49 7.30 -2.30
N ASP A 149 -26.49 8.59 -2.64
CA ASP A 149 -25.38 9.22 -3.34
C ASP A 149 -24.10 9.16 -2.49
N PRO A 150 -22.93 8.85 -3.10
CA PRO A 150 -21.66 8.84 -2.39
C PRO A 150 -21.28 10.23 -1.84
N CYS A 151 -20.62 10.22 -0.68
CA CYS A 151 -20.13 11.46 -0.07
C CYS A 151 -18.89 11.99 -0.82
N ILE A 152 -18.78 13.31 -0.99
CA ILE A 152 -17.56 13.94 -1.47
C ILE A 152 -16.98 14.80 -0.35
N PHE A 153 -16.06 14.24 0.43
CA PHE A 153 -15.40 14.92 1.54
C PHE A 153 -14.36 15.92 1.07
N THR A 154 -14.10 16.94 1.90
CA THR A 154 -13.27 18.08 1.51
C THR A 154 -11.82 18.03 1.97
N ASP A 155 -11.47 17.19 2.94
CA ASP A 155 -10.09 17.15 3.47
C ASP A 155 -9.82 15.80 4.13
N ILE A 156 -8.73 15.14 3.71
CA ILE A 156 -8.33 13.85 4.25
C ILE A 156 -7.93 13.93 5.72
N ALA A 157 -7.44 15.07 6.19
CA ALA A 157 -7.05 15.26 7.58
C ALA A 157 -8.23 15.12 8.58
N HIS A 158 -9.47 15.26 8.10
CA HIS A 158 -10.68 15.07 8.91
C HIS A 158 -11.32 13.68 8.75
N MET A 159 -10.73 12.80 7.94
CA MET A 159 -11.32 11.49 7.64
C MET A 159 -11.20 10.51 8.80
N LYS A 160 -10.40 10.81 9.83
CA LYS A 160 -10.34 10.01 11.05
C LYS A 160 -11.50 10.22 12.00
N ASP A 161 -12.14 11.39 11.89
CA ASP A 161 -13.27 11.73 12.72
C ASP A 161 -14.49 10.91 12.31
N GLU A 162 -15.44 10.72 13.21
CA GLU A 162 -16.70 10.04 12.91
C GLU A 162 -17.50 10.75 11.81
N ALA A 163 -17.33 12.07 11.67
CA ALA A 163 -18.00 12.86 10.65
C ALA A 163 -17.12 13.98 10.08
N ALA A 164 -17.11 14.09 8.75
CA ALA A 164 -16.32 15.06 8.00
C ALA A 164 -17.20 15.94 7.09
N LYS A 165 -16.68 17.11 6.70
CA LYS A 165 -17.37 18.04 5.82
C LYS A 165 -17.54 17.42 4.42
N CYS A 166 -18.78 17.35 3.95
CA CYS A 166 -19.18 16.77 2.67
C CYS A 166 -19.75 17.86 1.74
N GLU A 167 -19.23 17.92 0.52
CA GLU A 167 -19.67 18.81 -0.54
C GLU A 167 -20.98 18.34 -1.19
N SER A 168 -21.21 17.02 -1.32
CA SER A 168 -22.45 16.48 -1.91
C SER A 168 -23.67 16.88 -1.08
N HIS A 169 -23.61 16.63 0.23
CA HIS A 169 -24.74 16.81 1.15
C HIS A 169 -24.75 18.16 1.88
N LYS A 170 -23.82 19.07 1.53
CA LYS A 170 -23.73 20.44 2.07
C LYS A 170 -23.69 20.52 3.61
N GLY A 171 -23.00 19.58 4.26
CA GLY A 171 -22.97 19.47 5.73
C GLY A 171 -21.82 18.61 6.22
N LYS A 172 -21.91 18.11 7.47
CA LYS A 172 -21.06 17.03 7.97
C LYS A 172 -21.76 15.71 7.73
N CYS A 173 -21.08 14.75 7.11
CA CYS A 173 -21.56 13.38 6.93
C CYS A 173 -20.69 12.42 7.72
N GLN A 174 -21.28 11.32 8.17
CA GLN A 174 -20.54 10.23 8.78
C GLN A 174 -19.50 9.69 7.79
N VAL A 175 -18.26 9.53 8.25
CA VAL A 175 -17.23 8.86 7.47
C VAL A 175 -17.47 7.35 7.59
N LYS A 176 -17.60 6.68 6.45
CA LYS A 176 -17.91 5.24 6.39
C LYS A 176 -16.61 4.43 6.28
N THR A 177 -16.61 3.23 6.86
CA THR A 177 -15.63 2.17 6.55
C THR A 177 -15.85 1.70 5.12
N VAL A 178 -14.76 1.34 4.42
CA VAL A 178 -14.79 0.72 3.10
C VAL A 178 -13.92 -0.53 3.11
N ASP A 179 -14.23 -1.49 2.24
CA ASP A 179 -13.42 -2.69 2.04
C ASP A 179 -12.12 -2.35 1.28
N VAL A 180 -12.22 -1.44 0.30
CA VAL A 180 -11.09 -1.03 -0.54
C VAL A 180 -10.92 0.48 -0.54
N LEU A 181 -9.73 0.94 -0.18
CA LEU A 181 -9.35 2.36 -0.27
C LEU A 181 -8.37 2.57 -1.44
N PHE A 182 -8.70 3.48 -2.34
CA PHE A 182 -7.79 3.97 -3.38
C PHE A 182 -7.22 5.33 -2.98
N ILE A 183 -5.89 5.48 -3.03
CA ILE A 183 -5.28 6.74 -2.60
C ILE A 183 -3.98 7.06 -3.35
N GLY A 184 -3.88 8.30 -3.82
CA GLY A 184 -2.66 8.89 -4.33
C GLY A 184 -2.30 10.14 -3.53
N THR A 185 -1.45 10.00 -2.50
CA THR A 185 -1.12 11.15 -1.64
C THR A 185 -0.36 12.22 -2.42
N SER A 186 -0.38 13.46 -1.94
CA SER A 186 0.28 14.56 -2.66
C SER A 186 1.76 14.25 -2.87
N CYS A 187 2.22 14.32 -4.12
CA CYS A 187 3.61 14.10 -4.50
C CYS A 187 4.40 15.41 -4.70
N LYS A 188 3.80 16.56 -4.38
CA LYS A 188 4.39 17.88 -4.67
C LYS A 188 5.74 18.09 -4.00
N ASP A 189 5.95 17.52 -2.80
CA ASP A 189 7.21 17.61 -2.06
C ASP A 189 8.12 16.39 -2.30
N LEU A 190 7.75 15.47 -3.19
CA LEU A 190 8.54 14.28 -3.57
C LEU A 190 9.04 14.36 -5.01
N SER A 191 8.25 14.98 -5.90
CA SER A 191 8.47 14.98 -7.34
C SER A 191 9.80 15.63 -7.75
N ARG A 192 10.55 14.95 -8.61
CA ARG A 192 11.75 15.49 -9.30
C ARG A 192 11.42 16.65 -10.23
N GLN A 193 10.15 16.81 -10.60
CA GLN A 193 9.74 17.91 -11.46
C GLN A 193 9.63 19.23 -10.71
N ASN A 194 9.42 19.20 -9.39
CA ASN A 194 9.35 20.40 -8.56
C ASN A 194 10.76 20.81 -8.09
N CYS A 195 11.23 21.97 -8.58
CA CYS A 195 12.55 22.51 -8.22
C CYS A 195 12.57 23.27 -6.88
N HIS A 196 11.44 23.41 -6.20
CA HIS A 196 11.32 24.15 -4.94
C HIS A 196 11.23 23.23 -3.70
N VAL A 197 11.52 21.94 -3.88
CA VAL A 197 11.47 20.94 -2.82
C VAL A 197 12.77 20.96 -2.03
N ASP A 198 12.66 21.04 -0.71
CA ASP A 198 13.77 20.73 0.19
C ASP A 198 13.96 19.21 0.24
N ARG A 199 15.13 18.74 -0.23
CA ARG A 199 15.49 17.32 -0.29
C ARG A 199 16.48 16.93 0.81
N SER A 200 16.61 17.74 1.86
CA SER A 200 17.54 17.46 2.97
C SER A 200 16.99 16.48 4.00
N LYS A 201 15.67 16.28 4.04
CA LYS A 201 14.98 15.44 5.02
C LYS A 201 13.78 14.70 4.40
N PRO A 202 13.37 13.55 4.97
CA PRO A 202 12.22 12.81 4.48
C PRO A 202 10.93 13.52 4.87
N VAL A 203 10.24 14.07 3.88
CA VAL A 203 9.01 14.85 4.07
C VAL A 203 7.89 14.05 4.75
N LEU A 204 7.85 12.72 4.58
CA LEU A 204 6.83 11.88 5.22
C LEU A 204 7.05 11.70 6.73
N ALA A 205 8.23 12.04 7.26
CA ALA A 205 8.46 12.09 8.70
C ALA A 205 7.96 13.40 9.34
N GLU A 206 7.52 14.38 8.54
CA GLU A 206 7.08 15.67 9.04
C GLU A 206 5.58 15.69 9.33
N ALA A 207 5.16 16.57 10.26
CA ALA A 207 3.75 16.82 10.50
C ALA A 207 3.11 17.62 9.35
N MET A 208 3.86 18.54 8.74
CA MET A 208 3.40 19.40 7.65
C MET A 208 4.49 19.64 6.62
N SER A 209 4.05 19.88 5.39
CA SER A 209 4.90 20.17 4.24
C SER A 209 4.24 21.22 3.34
N ARG A 210 5.05 21.93 2.54
CA ARG A 210 4.56 23.04 1.71
C ARG A 210 3.61 22.58 0.61
N GLY A 211 3.90 21.45 -0.03
CA GLY A 211 3.10 20.83 -1.07
C GLY A 211 1.99 19.91 -0.54
N GLY A 212 1.87 19.74 0.78
CA GLY A 212 0.83 18.94 1.41
C GLY A 212 1.11 17.44 1.47
N SER A 213 2.30 16.99 1.05
CA SER A 213 2.68 15.57 1.03
C SER A 213 2.56 14.93 2.42
N ALA A 214 3.16 15.54 3.44
CA ALA A 214 3.08 15.11 4.84
C ALA A 214 1.64 15.02 5.35
N GLN A 215 0.83 16.05 5.12
CA GLN A 215 -0.55 16.13 5.62
C GLN A 215 -1.43 15.04 5.00
N THR A 216 -1.31 14.81 3.69
CA THR A 216 -2.07 13.74 3.01
C THR A 216 -1.61 12.34 3.41
N PHE A 217 -0.32 12.16 3.74
CA PHE A 217 0.20 10.92 4.28
C PHE A 217 -0.32 10.65 5.70
N ASN A 218 -0.29 11.65 6.60
CA ASN A 218 -0.85 11.49 7.94
C ASN A 218 -2.36 11.23 7.88
N GLY A 219 -3.10 11.88 6.98
CA GLY A 219 -4.52 11.58 6.77
C GLY A 219 -4.80 10.16 6.29
N LEU A 220 -3.89 9.56 5.50
CA LEU A 220 -3.97 8.13 5.14
C LEU A 220 -3.83 7.24 6.37
N LEU A 221 -2.79 7.49 7.17
CA LEU A 221 -2.51 6.71 8.37
C LEU A 221 -3.68 6.80 9.35
N ASP A 222 -4.17 8.02 9.61
CA ASP A 222 -5.29 8.25 10.53
C ASP A 222 -6.58 7.53 10.07
N TYR A 223 -6.87 7.51 8.76
CA TYR A 223 -8.02 6.77 8.22
C TYR A 223 -7.83 5.25 8.34
N CYS A 224 -6.64 4.74 8.01
CA CYS A 224 -6.33 3.31 8.13
C CYS A 224 -6.36 2.83 9.58
N GLU A 225 -5.93 3.67 10.53
CA GLU A 225 -5.97 3.38 11.96
C GLU A 225 -7.42 3.25 12.45
N GLY A 226 -8.27 4.23 12.11
CA GLY A 226 -9.66 4.30 12.59
C GLY A 226 -10.66 3.37 11.89
N TYR A 227 -10.52 3.18 10.57
CA TYR A 227 -11.53 2.49 9.75
C TYR A 227 -11.06 1.15 9.17
N ARG A 228 -9.76 0.86 9.20
CA ARG A 228 -9.17 -0.45 8.87
C ARG A 228 -9.66 -1.11 7.55
N PRO A 229 -9.57 -0.43 6.38
CA PRO A 229 -9.90 -1.06 5.11
C PRO A 229 -9.17 -2.39 4.89
N ALA A 230 -9.82 -3.36 4.26
CA ALA A 230 -9.21 -4.67 4.00
C ALA A 230 -8.04 -4.55 3.02
N MET A 231 -8.22 -3.75 1.97
CA MET A 231 -7.20 -3.45 0.97
C MET A 231 -7.00 -1.94 0.82
N VAL A 232 -5.74 -1.52 0.62
CA VAL A 232 -5.40 -0.15 0.22
C VAL A 232 -4.53 -0.20 -1.02
N VAL A 233 -5.00 0.42 -2.11
CA VAL A 233 -4.23 0.61 -3.34
C VAL A 233 -3.62 2.01 -3.30
N TYR A 234 -2.34 2.06 -2.98
CA TYR A 234 -1.56 3.29 -2.84
C TYR A 234 -0.77 3.59 -4.12
N GLU A 235 -0.79 4.84 -4.58
CA GLU A 235 0.03 5.33 -5.70
C GLU A 235 0.85 6.55 -5.30
N ASN A 236 2.10 6.62 -5.78
CA ASN A 236 2.91 7.84 -5.71
C ASN A 236 4.03 7.85 -6.76
N VAL A 237 4.73 8.98 -6.88
CA VAL A 237 5.93 9.12 -7.72
C VAL A 237 7.03 8.17 -7.28
N ASP A 238 7.80 7.67 -8.25
CA ASP A 238 8.95 6.78 -8.01
C ASP A 238 10.04 7.42 -7.13
N ALA A 239 10.12 8.75 -7.14
CA ALA A 239 11.04 9.53 -6.30
C ALA A 239 10.80 9.39 -4.79
N ILE A 240 9.70 8.76 -4.35
CA ILE A 240 9.49 8.40 -2.94
C ILE A 240 10.58 7.45 -2.42
N ASP A 241 11.21 6.69 -3.31
CA ASP A 241 12.32 5.78 -3.01
C ASP A 241 13.71 6.45 -3.11
N ASP A 242 13.77 7.75 -3.46
CA ASP A 242 15.04 8.49 -3.54
C ASP A 242 15.73 8.50 -2.17
N LYS A 243 17.01 8.08 -2.15
CA LYS A 243 17.87 8.22 -0.97
C LYS A 243 18.18 9.70 -0.75
N ILE A 244 17.88 10.20 0.44
CA ILE A 244 18.12 11.60 0.82
C ILE A 244 19.57 11.82 1.27
N THR A 245 20.11 10.89 2.06
CA THR A 245 21.54 10.78 2.36
C THR A 245 21.94 9.30 2.38
N ALA A 246 23.26 9.02 2.39
CA ALA A 246 23.77 7.64 2.36
C ALA A 246 23.25 6.77 3.53
N ASN A 247 22.90 7.39 4.66
CA ASN A 247 22.50 6.72 5.90
C ASN A 247 21.05 7.05 6.34
N ALA A 248 20.30 7.87 5.59
CA ALA A 248 18.95 8.26 5.96
C ALA A 248 17.90 7.25 5.46
N GLU A 249 16.89 7.04 6.30
CA GLU A 249 15.64 6.40 5.90
C GLU A 249 14.99 7.22 4.76
N ASN A 250 14.55 6.54 3.70
CA ASN A 250 13.82 7.19 2.61
C ASN A 250 12.32 7.22 2.91
N ASN A 251 11.58 8.04 2.18
CA ASN A 251 10.14 8.20 2.39
C ASN A 251 9.38 6.87 2.19
N LEU A 252 9.85 5.99 1.30
CA LEU A 252 9.25 4.68 1.10
C LEU A 252 9.37 3.79 2.33
N THR A 253 10.53 3.74 2.98
CA THR A 253 10.72 2.95 4.20
C THR A 253 9.83 3.46 5.33
N ILE A 254 9.69 4.78 5.49
CA ILE A 254 8.77 5.40 6.45
C ILE A 254 7.32 4.96 6.19
N LEU A 255 6.86 5.04 4.94
CA LEU A 255 5.52 4.59 4.54
C LEU A 255 5.30 3.10 4.87
N MET A 256 6.24 2.24 4.48
CA MET A 256 6.12 0.79 4.71
C MET A 256 6.13 0.46 6.21
N ASN A 257 6.96 1.14 7.00
CA ASN A 257 7.04 0.95 8.44
C ASN A 257 5.78 1.44 9.15
N ALA A 258 5.26 2.63 8.80
CA ALA A 258 4.03 3.16 9.38
C ALA A 258 2.82 2.26 9.09
N MET A 259 2.66 1.79 7.85
CA MET A 259 1.60 0.85 7.49
C MET A 259 1.77 -0.51 8.20
N ARG A 260 3.00 -0.99 8.38
CA ARG A 260 3.28 -2.22 9.16
C ARG A 260 2.88 -2.07 10.62
N THR A 261 3.17 -0.93 11.24
CA THR A 261 2.73 -0.64 12.63
C THR A 261 1.22 -0.65 12.75
N LEU A 262 0.50 -0.24 11.71
CA LEU A 262 -0.95 -0.36 11.61
C LEU A 262 -1.42 -1.78 11.23
N GLY A 263 -0.56 -2.81 11.22
CA GLY A 263 -0.96 -4.19 10.92
C GLY A 263 -1.25 -4.46 9.45
N TYR A 264 -0.67 -3.67 8.53
CA TYR A 264 -0.74 -3.94 7.09
C TYR A 264 0.56 -4.58 6.58
N ARG A 265 0.42 -5.46 5.59
CA ARG A 265 1.53 -5.90 4.74
C ARG A 265 1.36 -5.30 3.35
N GLY A 266 2.47 -4.91 2.71
CA GLY A 266 2.44 -4.22 1.43
C GLY A 266 3.27 -4.90 0.35
N GLN A 267 2.72 -5.05 -0.85
CA GLN A 267 3.44 -5.46 -2.04
C GLN A 267 3.72 -4.25 -2.94
N LYS A 268 5.00 -3.90 -3.07
CA LYS A 268 5.49 -2.80 -3.91
C LYS A 268 5.54 -3.23 -5.38
N ILE A 269 5.10 -2.35 -6.27
CA ILE A 269 5.10 -2.53 -7.73
C ILE A 269 5.57 -1.21 -8.36
N MET A 270 6.83 -1.18 -8.78
CA MET A 270 7.40 -0.05 -9.50
C MET A 270 7.25 -0.29 -11.00
N THR A 271 6.55 0.58 -11.71
CA THR A 271 6.33 0.37 -13.14
C THR A 271 6.09 1.66 -13.92
N ASP A 272 6.08 1.55 -15.25
CA ASP A 272 5.76 2.64 -16.17
C ASP A 272 4.45 2.32 -16.89
N ALA A 273 3.52 3.28 -16.90
CA ALA A 273 2.22 3.17 -17.56
C ALA A 273 2.29 2.73 -19.02
N GLN A 274 3.37 3.05 -19.73
CA GLN A 274 3.54 2.59 -21.11
C GLN A 274 3.52 1.07 -21.25
N HIS A 275 3.96 0.35 -20.21
CA HIS A 275 4.00 -1.11 -20.20
C HIS A 275 2.63 -1.73 -19.97
N PHE A 276 1.60 -0.91 -19.75
CA PHE A 276 0.20 -1.32 -19.61
C PHE A 276 -0.64 -0.69 -20.74
N GLY A 277 -0.02 -0.49 -21.91
CA GLY A 277 -0.71 -0.07 -23.11
C GLY A 277 -0.96 1.43 -23.26
N LEU A 278 -0.50 2.28 -22.34
CA LEU A 278 -0.68 3.73 -22.48
C LEU A 278 0.38 4.37 -23.40
N PRO A 279 0.01 5.31 -24.28
CA PRO A 279 0.95 5.97 -25.20
C PRO A 279 1.83 7.02 -24.50
N CYS A 280 2.08 6.91 -23.20
CA CYS A 280 2.89 7.87 -22.46
C CYS A 280 3.71 7.20 -21.36
N ARG A 281 4.89 7.79 -21.10
CA ARG A 281 5.71 7.46 -19.93
C ARG A 281 5.01 7.97 -18.69
N ARG A 282 4.79 7.12 -17.69
CA ARG A 282 4.40 7.54 -16.35
C ARG A 282 4.89 6.51 -15.35
N ARG A 283 6.17 6.64 -14.99
CA ARG A 283 6.79 5.82 -13.95
C ARG A 283 6.22 6.20 -12.58
N ARG A 284 5.69 5.21 -11.85
CA ARG A 284 5.06 5.35 -10.54
C ARG A 284 5.33 4.13 -9.68
N LEU A 285 5.27 4.35 -8.38
CA LEU A 285 5.18 3.31 -7.37
C LEU A 285 3.70 3.06 -7.07
N TYR A 286 3.30 1.81 -7.19
CA TYR A 286 2.05 1.30 -6.65
C TYR A 286 2.36 0.37 -5.48
N ILE A 287 1.53 0.38 -4.44
CA ILE A 287 1.62 -0.56 -3.33
C ILE A 287 0.21 -1.09 -3.05
N LEU A 288 0.05 -2.41 -3.10
CA LEU A 288 -1.13 -3.07 -2.58
C LEU A 288 -0.87 -3.42 -1.12
N PHE A 289 -1.54 -2.71 -0.21
CA PHE A 289 -1.56 -3.08 1.20
C PHE A 289 -2.77 -3.95 1.50
N VAL A 290 -2.57 -4.96 2.33
CA VAL A 290 -3.64 -5.79 2.90
C VAL A 290 -3.54 -5.76 4.42
N SER A 291 -4.69 -5.65 5.08
CA SER A 291 -4.76 -5.71 6.54
C SER A 291 -4.65 -7.17 6.99
N GLU A 292 -3.72 -7.47 7.90
CA GLU A 292 -3.57 -8.83 8.46
C GLU A 292 -4.72 -9.20 9.40
N ASN A 293 -5.45 -8.20 9.92
CA ASN A 293 -6.46 -8.38 10.96
C ASN A 293 -7.89 -8.10 10.47
N ASN A 294 -8.11 -8.01 9.15
CA ASN A 294 -9.44 -7.75 8.59
C ASN A 294 -10.09 -9.08 8.17
N SER A 295 -11.31 -9.34 8.68
CA SER A 295 -12.04 -10.60 8.46
C SER A 295 -12.44 -10.84 7.00
N LEU A 296 -12.51 -9.79 6.17
CA LEU A 296 -12.84 -9.93 4.75
C LEU A 296 -11.80 -10.75 3.99
N LEU A 297 -10.54 -10.72 4.42
CA LEU A 297 -9.46 -11.45 3.75
C LEU A 297 -9.08 -12.68 4.57
N ARG A 298 -9.27 -13.86 3.97
CA ARG A 298 -8.85 -15.10 4.60
C ARG A 298 -7.38 -15.38 4.31
N PHE A 299 -6.63 -15.52 5.39
CA PHE A 299 -5.25 -15.97 5.35
C PHE A 299 -5.22 -17.34 6.04
N GLY A 300 -4.79 -18.37 5.30
CA GLY A 300 -4.69 -19.73 5.85
C GLY A 300 -3.57 -19.83 6.88
N ASP A 301 -2.37 -20.20 6.42
CA ASP A 301 -1.19 -20.41 7.25
C ASP A 301 -0.24 -19.19 7.27
N ASP A 302 0.74 -19.26 8.19
CA ASP A 302 1.89 -18.38 8.20
C ASP A 302 2.64 -18.49 6.86
N GLY A 303 2.52 -17.47 6.02
CA GLY A 303 3.10 -17.43 4.67
C GLY A 303 2.08 -17.29 3.54
N ALA A 304 0.79 -17.45 3.81
CA ALA A 304 -0.28 -17.24 2.83
C ALA A 304 -0.20 -15.87 2.14
N ILE A 305 0.03 -14.80 2.90
CA ILE A 305 0.19 -13.44 2.37
C ILE A 305 1.37 -13.35 1.40
N GLY A 306 2.52 -13.96 1.74
CA GLY A 306 3.70 -13.95 0.88
C GLY A 306 3.46 -14.66 -0.45
N ARG A 307 2.77 -15.80 -0.43
CA ARG A 307 2.37 -16.52 -1.64
C ARG A 307 1.35 -15.73 -2.47
N ALA A 308 0.36 -15.12 -1.82
CA ALA A 308 -0.61 -14.25 -2.48
C ALA A 308 0.09 -13.06 -3.16
N PHE A 309 1.04 -12.40 -2.49
CA PHE A 309 1.84 -11.34 -3.10
C PHE A 309 2.73 -11.81 -4.25
N SER A 310 3.28 -13.03 -4.17
CA SER A 310 3.99 -13.63 -5.32
C SER A 310 3.06 -13.82 -6.52
N LYS A 311 1.83 -14.27 -6.26
CA LYS A 311 0.77 -14.38 -7.27
C LYS A 311 0.41 -13.00 -7.84
N VAL A 312 0.22 -11.98 -7.00
CA VAL A 312 -0.04 -10.59 -7.44
C VAL A 312 1.05 -10.13 -8.41
N ARG A 313 2.33 -10.29 -8.07
CA ARG A 313 3.44 -9.90 -8.96
C ARG A 313 3.35 -10.61 -10.31
N THR A 314 3.15 -11.92 -10.29
CA THR A 314 3.03 -12.75 -11.49
C THR A 314 1.87 -12.29 -12.39
N LEU A 315 0.71 -12.03 -11.77
CA LEU A 315 -0.49 -11.60 -12.48
C LEU A 315 -0.33 -10.18 -13.05
N VAL A 316 0.21 -9.22 -12.29
CA VAL A 316 0.48 -7.86 -12.79
C VAL A 316 1.46 -7.88 -13.96
N THR A 317 2.50 -8.71 -13.92
CA THR A 317 3.40 -8.87 -15.07
C THR A 317 2.67 -9.47 -16.28
N ALA A 318 1.71 -10.36 -16.07
CA ALA A 318 0.92 -10.96 -17.16
C ALA A 318 -0.03 -9.97 -17.86
N THR A 319 -0.36 -8.83 -17.22
CA THR A 319 -1.18 -7.77 -17.81
C THR A 319 -0.38 -6.73 -18.60
N MET A 320 0.95 -6.86 -18.69
CA MET A 320 1.76 -5.92 -19.46
C MET A 320 1.46 -6.02 -20.96
N ARG A 321 1.35 -4.87 -21.62
CA ARG A 321 1.02 -4.68 -23.04
C ARG A 321 1.88 -3.57 -23.65
N SER A 322 2.21 -3.72 -24.93
CA SER A 322 2.86 -2.66 -25.69
C SER A 322 1.86 -1.56 -26.03
N PRO A 323 2.27 -0.28 -25.92
CA PRO A 323 1.38 0.83 -26.23
C PRO A 323 1.29 1.07 -27.74
N PRO A 324 0.21 1.72 -28.23
CA PRO A 324 0.17 2.26 -29.57
C PRO A 324 1.15 3.43 -29.71
N CYS A 325 1.46 3.82 -30.94
CA CYS A 325 2.28 5.01 -31.19
C CYS A 325 1.50 6.27 -30.79
N ALA A 326 2.08 7.06 -29.88
CA ALA A 326 1.43 8.22 -29.29
C ALA A 326 1.01 9.28 -30.31
N THR A 327 1.75 9.44 -31.42
CA THR A 327 1.44 10.41 -32.47
C THR A 327 0.14 10.11 -33.23
N LYS A 328 -0.43 8.93 -33.01
CA LYS A 328 -1.66 8.48 -33.66
C LYS A 328 -2.85 8.39 -32.69
N CYS A 329 -2.60 8.60 -31.39
CA CYS A 329 -3.62 8.53 -30.34
C CYS A 329 -4.33 9.89 -30.11
N PHE A 330 -4.46 10.69 -31.16
CA PHE A 330 -4.99 12.06 -31.09
C PHE A 330 -6.34 12.17 -31.74
N LEU A 331 -7.13 13.12 -31.26
CA LEU A 331 -8.40 13.44 -31.88
C LEU A 331 -8.15 14.08 -33.24
N LYS A 332 -9.05 13.81 -34.19
CA LYS A 332 -8.97 14.34 -35.55
C LYS A 332 -9.03 15.87 -35.52
N GLU A 333 -8.30 16.54 -36.41
CA GLU A 333 -8.25 18.00 -36.47
C GLU A 333 -9.62 18.65 -36.67
N SER A 334 -10.55 17.96 -37.33
CA SER A 334 -11.94 18.38 -37.53
C SER A 334 -12.77 18.43 -36.24
N ASN A 335 -12.21 18.02 -35.09
CA ASN A 335 -12.90 18.11 -33.80
C ASN A 335 -13.15 19.60 -33.45
N PRO A 336 -14.40 20.01 -33.19
CA PRO A 336 -14.74 21.40 -32.86
C PRO A 336 -13.99 21.95 -31.64
N GLU A 337 -13.59 21.09 -30.70
CA GLU A 337 -12.85 21.49 -29.50
C GLU A 337 -11.47 22.07 -29.84
N HIS A 338 -10.83 21.61 -30.92
CA HIS A 338 -9.57 22.21 -31.38
C HIS A 338 -9.74 23.67 -31.78
N ALA A 339 -10.79 23.96 -32.56
CA ALA A 339 -11.08 25.32 -33.01
C ALA A 339 -11.53 26.23 -31.85
N ALA A 340 -12.30 25.69 -30.91
CA ALA A 340 -12.74 26.40 -29.72
C ALA A 340 -11.55 26.78 -28.82
N LEU A 341 -10.66 25.84 -28.53
CA LEU A 341 -9.46 26.10 -27.72
C LEU A 341 -8.52 27.10 -28.40
N LEU A 342 -8.29 26.94 -29.71
CA LEU A 342 -7.43 27.85 -30.47
C LEU A 342 -7.96 29.29 -30.38
N ARG A 343 -9.27 29.49 -30.61
CA ARG A 343 -9.89 30.81 -30.54
C ARG A 343 -9.69 31.44 -29.16
N LYS A 344 -10.00 30.69 -28.10
CA LYS A 344 -9.83 31.16 -26.72
C LYS A 344 -8.37 31.54 -26.42
N ARG A 345 -7.40 30.74 -26.83
CA ARG A 345 -5.98 31.03 -26.60
C ARG A 345 -5.49 32.25 -27.39
N LEU A 346 -6.00 32.46 -28.60
CA LEU A 346 -5.70 33.67 -29.37
C LEU A 346 -6.24 34.92 -28.68
N GLU A 347 -7.47 34.86 -28.15
CA GLU A 347 -8.06 35.95 -27.35
C GLU A 347 -7.20 36.24 -26.10
N GLU A 348 -6.82 35.21 -25.33
CA GLU A 348 -5.96 35.35 -24.14
C GLU A 348 -4.57 35.93 -24.49
N ALA A 349 -3.99 35.52 -25.61
CA ALA A 349 -2.71 36.04 -26.09
C ALA A 349 -2.81 37.52 -26.48
N GLN A 350 -3.90 37.91 -27.17
CA GLN A 350 -4.18 39.30 -27.53
C GLN A 350 -4.39 40.18 -26.30
N GLU A 351 -5.19 39.72 -25.33
CA GLU A 351 -5.38 40.44 -24.07
C GLU A 351 -4.07 40.61 -23.30
N THR A 352 -3.26 39.55 -23.24
CA THR A 352 -1.97 39.59 -22.54
C THR A 352 -1.01 40.55 -23.23
N ALA A 353 -1.01 40.59 -24.56
CA ALA A 353 -0.22 41.54 -25.34
C ALA A 353 -0.68 42.99 -25.09
N ALA A 354 -1.98 43.25 -25.08
CA ALA A 354 -2.54 44.57 -24.77
C ALA A 354 -2.16 45.04 -23.36
N LYS A 355 -2.36 44.17 -22.34
CA LYS A 355 -1.97 44.44 -20.94
C LYS A 355 -0.46 44.72 -20.79
N ARG A 356 0.39 44.08 -21.60
CA ARG A 356 1.84 44.33 -21.61
C ARG A 356 2.19 45.68 -22.22
N GLN A 357 1.50 46.13 -23.25
CA GLN A 357 1.72 47.45 -23.85
C GLN A 357 1.36 48.58 -22.88
N GLU A 358 0.36 48.36 -22.02
CA GLU A 358 -0.06 49.31 -20.99
C GLU A 358 0.86 49.33 -19.75
N SER A 359 1.56 48.22 -19.49
CA SER A 359 2.45 48.10 -18.33
C SER A 359 3.78 48.85 -18.53
N LYS A 360 4.04 49.85 -17.69
CA LYS A 360 5.33 50.56 -17.62
C LYS A 360 6.44 49.80 -16.85
N LYS A 361 6.14 48.62 -16.29
CA LYS A 361 7.12 47.83 -15.54
C LYS A 361 8.04 47.08 -16.51
N ALA A 362 9.35 47.31 -16.37
CA ALA A 362 10.36 46.55 -17.10
C ALA A 362 10.20 45.05 -16.82
N PRO A 363 10.16 44.19 -17.86
CA PRO A 363 9.99 42.76 -17.68
C PRO A 363 11.19 42.17 -16.92
N GLN A 364 10.90 41.31 -15.96
CA GLN A 364 11.92 40.55 -15.24
C GLN A 364 12.43 39.43 -16.17
N ASN A 365 13.51 39.72 -16.91
CA ASN A 365 13.99 38.92 -18.04
C ASN A 365 14.87 37.71 -17.65
N THR A 366 14.63 37.09 -16.49
CA THR A 366 15.46 35.97 -15.99
C THR A 366 15.44 34.73 -16.88
N TRP A 367 14.47 34.59 -17.78
CA TRP A 367 14.41 33.49 -18.76
C TRP A 367 15.27 33.77 -20.01
N VAL A 368 15.47 35.04 -20.39
CA VAL A 368 16.19 35.43 -21.60
C VAL A 368 17.64 34.96 -21.53
N GLU A 369 18.31 35.25 -20.42
CA GLU A 369 19.70 34.84 -20.19
C GLU A 369 19.88 33.32 -20.26
N LYS A 370 18.92 32.56 -19.73
CA LYS A 370 18.94 31.09 -19.79
C LYS A 370 18.79 30.58 -21.22
N HIS A 371 17.91 31.20 -22.00
CA HIS A 371 17.69 30.83 -23.40
C HIS A 371 18.87 31.23 -24.29
N MET A 372 19.47 32.39 -24.06
CA MET A 372 20.71 32.81 -24.72
C MET A 372 21.84 31.82 -24.44
N ALA A 373 22.06 31.49 -23.16
CA ALA A 373 23.08 30.51 -22.77
C ALA A 373 22.81 29.12 -23.37
N HIS A 374 21.55 28.70 -23.47
CA HIS A 374 21.18 27.43 -24.12
C HIS A 374 21.41 27.47 -25.62
N ALA A 375 21.06 28.57 -26.29
CA ALA A 375 21.31 28.77 -27.71
C ALA A 375 22.81 28.75 -28.04
N ASP A 376 23.63 29.41 -27.21
CA ASP A 376 25.09 29.40 -27.32
C ASP A 376 25.66 27.99 -27.15
N GLN A 377 25.13 27.20 -26.21
CA GLN A 377 25.50 25.79 -26.03
C GLN A 377 25.16 24.92 -27.24
N LEU A 378 24.04 25.21 -27.90
CA LEU A 378 23.63 24.54 -29.15
C LEU A 378 24.39 25.07 -30.38
N GLY A 379 25.22 26.10 -30.24
CA GLY A 379 25.94 26.72 -31.34
C GLY A 379 25.02 27.46 -32.33
N VAL A 380 23.84 27.90 -31.89
CA VAL A 380 22.88 28.61 -32.75
C VAL A 380 22.72 30.06 -32.34
N ARG A 381 22.51 30.93 -33.34
CA ARG A 381 22.20 32.33 -33.09
C ARG A 381 20.85 32.42 -32.40
N TRP A 382 20.83 32.97 -31.18
CA TRP A 382 19.61 33.13 -30.41
C TRP A 382 18.58 34.00 -31.15
N ALA A 383 19.00 35.16 -31.70
CA ALA A 383 18.15 36.07 -32.46
C ALA A 383 17.93 35.64 -33.94
N ALA A 384 17.86 34.33 -34.23
CA ALA A 384 17.52 33.84 -35.56
C ALA A 384 16.02 34.04 -35.84
N ASN A 385 15.67 34.29 -37.11
CA ASN A 385 14.28 34.44 -37.53
C ASN A 385 13.50 33.13 -37.27
N VAL A 386 12.25 33.28 -36.82
CA VAL A 386 11.32 32.15 -36.71
C VAL A 386 11.05 31.60 -38.11
N PRO A 387 11.12 30.27 -38.32
CA PRO A 387 10.75 29.66 -39.59
C PRO A 387 9.37 30.10 -40.07
N GLN A 388 9.21 30.35 -41.36
CA GLN A 388 7.95 30.88 -41.92
C GLN A 388 6.75 30.00 -41.60
N VAL A 389 6.92 28.67 -41.67
CA VAL A 389 5.89 27.67 -41.32
C VAL A 389 5.36 27.90 -39.90
N LEU A 390 6.25 28.07 -38.92
CA LEU A 390 5.85 28.36 -37.53
C LEU A 390 5.19 29.73 -37.40
N SER A 391 5.71 30.76 -38.08
CA SER A 391 5.15 32.11 -37.97
C SER A 391 3.71 32.21 -38.48
N GLN A 392 3.35 31.39 -39.46
CA GLN A 392 2.02 31.33 -40.04
C GLN A 392 1.07 30.40 -39.25
N ASN A 393 1.60 29.57 -38.36
CA ASN A 393 0.81 28.62 -37.59
C ASN A 393 0.02 29.33 -36.47
N PRO A 394 -1.33 29.23 -36.43
CA PRO A 394 -2.15 29.88 -35.41
C PRO A 394 -1.85 29.42 -33.96
N TRP A 395 -1.52 28.14 -33.76
CA TRP A 395 -1.16 27.63 -32.43
C TRP A 395 0.17 28.20 -31.95
N PHE A 396 1.12 28.43 -32.86
CA PHE A 396 2.37 29.09 -32.52
C PHE A 396 2.15 30.53 -32.06
N GLN A 397 1.20 31.24 -32.69
CA GLN A 397 0.83 32.62 -32.32
C GLN A 397 0.19 32.72 -30.92
N CYS A 398 -0.32 31.61 -30.38
CA CYS A 398 -0.83 31.54 -29.01
C CYS A 398 0.28 31.46 -27.95
N LEU A 399 1.52 31.17 -28.35
CA LEU A 399 2.62 30.97 -27.42
C LEU A 399 3.16 32.31 -26.90
N THR A 400 3.56 32.35 -25.63
CA THR A 400 4.34 33.47 -25.12
C THR A 400 5.72 33.52 -25.79
N HIS A 401 6.40 34.68 -25.80
CA HIS A 401 7.77 34.80 -26.33
C HIS A 401 8.74 33.74 -25.78
N ARG A 402 8.61 33.40 -24.49
CA ARG A 402 9.41 32.35 -23.85
C ARG A 402 9.11 30.98 -24.47
N GLU A 403 7.84 30.63 -24.62
CA GLU A 403 7.41 29.33 -25.15
C GLU A 403 7.74 29.17 -26.62
N ALA A 404 7.54 30.22 -27.42
CA ALA A 404 7.90 30.26 -28.83
C ALA A 404 9.41 30.05 -29.03
N ASP A 405 10.24 30.73 -28.23
CA ASP A 405 11.69 30.55 -28.28
C ASP A 405 12.13 29.17 -27.77
N ALA A 406 11.48 28.65 -26.73
CA ALA A 406 11.70 27.30 -26.23
C ALA A 406 11.39 26.21 -27.27
N LEU A 407 10.28 26.35 -28.01
CA LEU A 407 9.92 25.44 -29.10
C LEU A 407 11.00 25.44 -30.20
N ARG A 408 11.45 26.64 -30.61
CA ARG A 408 12.49 26.77 -31.64
C ARG A 408 13.80 26.13 -31.19
N LEU A 409 14.28 26.43 -29.99
CA LEU A 409 15.54 25.89 -29.48
C LEU A 409 15.47 24.37 -29.29
N SER A 410 14.37 23.85 -28.75
CA SER A 410 14.21 22.40 -28.57
C SER A 410 14.12 21.65 -29.91
N ARG A 411 13.55 22.24 -30.97
CA ARG A 411 13.58 21.65 -32.34
C ARG A 411 15.00 21.50 -32.88
N VAL A 412 15.90 22.43 -32.56
CA VAL A 412 17.32 22.32 -32.90
C VAL A 412 17.99 21.23 -32.07
N GLU A 413 17.77 21.25 -30.76
CA GLU A 413 18.39 20.29 -29.83
C GLU A 413 17.97 18.85 -30.09
N SER A 414 16.73 18.63 -30.53
CA SER A 414 16.18 17.30 -30.73
C SER A 414 15.17 17.28 -31.88
N PRO A 415 15.63 17.22 -33.14
CA PRO A 415 14.77 17.33 -34.32
C PRO A 415 13.79 16.16 -34.47
N HIS A 416 14.11 14.99 -33.92
CA HIS A 416 13.26 13.79 -34.00
C HIS A 416 12.23 13.68 -32.87
N SER A 417 12.17 14.63 -31.93
CA SER A 417 11.15 14.56 -30.88
C SER A 417 9.77 14.91 -31.43
N ALA A 418 8.78 14.04 -31.22
CA ALA A 418 7.38 14.30 -31.53
C ALA A 418 6.67 15.20 -30.50
N PHE A 419 7.19 15.26 -29.27
CA PHE A 419 6.55 15.94 -28.15
C PHE A 419 7.51 16.91 -27.48
N ARG A 420 6.99 18.09 -27.10
CA ARG A 420 7.77 19.13 -26.42
C ARG A 420 6.96 19.80 -25.35
N ASN A 421 7.36 19.64 -24.09
CA ASN A 421 6.72 20.33 -22.98
C ASN A 421 7.26 21.76 -22.85
N LEU A 422 6.54 22.70 -23.45
CA LEU A 422 6.91 24.12 -23.48
C LEU A 422 6.72 24.81 -22.12
N SER A 423 5.99 24.23 -21.16
CA SER A 423 5.88 24.81 -19.81
C SER A 423 7.18 24.67 -18.99
N GLN A 424 8.10 23.80 -19.42
CA GLN A 424 9.41 23.64 -18.80
C GLN A 424 10.42 24.68 -19.29
N SER A 425 11.53 24.82 -18.54
CA SER A 425 12.70 25.59 -18.98
C SER A 425 13.43 24.86 -20.11
N VAL A 426 14.09 25.60 -21.03
CA VAL A 426 14.73 25.04 -22.24
C VAL A 426 15.64 23.83 -22.03
N GLY A 427 16.42 23.78 -20.96
CA GLY A 427 17.26 22.60 -20.63
C GLY A 427 16.54 21.45 -19.91
N ARG A 428 15.22 21.53 -19.74
CA ARG A 428 14.37 20.53 -19.06
C ARG A 428 13.19 20.08 -19.92
N ILE A 429 13.10 20.54 -21.17
CA ILE A 429 12.06 20.11 -22.09
C ILE A 429 12.31 18.63 -22.39
N ASN A 430 11.31 17.79 -22.14
CA ASN A 430 11.41 16.39 -22.55
C ASN A 430 11.37 16.34 -24.08
N CYS A 431 12.46 15.86 -24.67
CA CYS A 431 12.63 15.68 -26.11
C CYS A 431 12.90 14.21 -26.48
N GLN A 432 12.73 13.27 -25.55
CA GLN A 432 12.95 11.85 -25.77
C GLN A 432 11.60 11.14 -25.92
N SER A 433 11.08 11.16 -27.14
CA SER A 433 9.82 10.50 -27.48
C SER A 433 10.01 9.25 -28.35
N LEU A 434 11.02 9.23 -29.23
CA LEU A 434 11.27 8.12 -30.14
C LEU A 434 11.89 6.92 -29.40
N GLN A 435 11.25 5.75 -29.53
CA GLN A 435 11.73 4.47 -29.02
C GLN A 435 12.59 3.74 -30.07
N PRO A 436 13.39 2.73 -29.67
CA PRO A 436 14.23 1.97 -30.60
C PRO A 436 13.47 1.25 -31.73
N ASP A 437 12.20 0.92 -31.51
CA ASP A 437 11.32 0.28 -32.49
C ASP A 437 10.67 1.27 -33.49
N GLY A 438 11.01 2.56 -33.40
CA GLY A 438 10.45 3.61 -34.25
C GLY A 438 9.12 4.19 -33.78
N THR A 439 8.56 3.69 -32.67
CA THR A 439 7.33 4.25 -32.10
C THR A 439 7.64 5.50 -31.26
N HIS A 440 6.67 6.41 -31.18
CA HIS A 440 6.76 7.55 -30.27
C HIS A 440 5.93 7.30 -29.01
N VAL A 441 6.51 7.62 -27.85
CA VAL A 441 5.83 7.60 -26.54
C VAL A 441 5.80 9.03 -26.00
N GLY A 442 4.63 9.44 -25.52
CA GLY A 442 4.42 10.74 -24.88
C GLY A 442 5.20 10.87 -23.56
N PRO A 443 5.53 12.09 -23.13
CA PRO A 443 6.10 12.31 -21.81
C PRO A 443 5.05 12.08 -20.71
N THR A 444 5.48 12.05 -19.45
CA THR A 444 4.58 12.10 -18.29
C THR A 444 3.68 13.32 -18.37
N MET A 445 2.36 13.10 -18.35
CA MET A 445 1.39 14.19 -18.21
C MET A 445 1.60 14.87 -16.85
N LEU A 446 1.86 16.18 -16.90
CA LEU A 446 2.02 17.04 -15.72
C LEU A 446 0.81 17.98 -15.60
N PRO A 447 0.45 18.37 -14.37
CA PRO A 447 -0.58 19.39 -14.18
C PRO A 447 -0.22 20.67 -14.93
N THR A 448 -1.22 21.27 -15.60
CA THR A 448 -1.09 22.53 -16.38
C THR A 448 0.00 22.52 -17.45
N GLN A 449 0.34 21.34 -17.97
CA GLN A 449 1.34 21.17 -19.01
C GLN A 449 0.95 21.87 -20.31
N LEU A 450 1.96 22.45 -20.98
CA LEU A 450 1.82 23.00 -22.33
C LEU A 450 2.59 22.10 -23.31
N LEU A 451 1.95 21.04 -23.77
CA LEU A 451 2.59 20.06 -24.65
C LEU A 451 2.35 20.39 -26.12
N TRP A 452 3.43 20.68 -26.86
CA TRP A 452 3.42 20.81 -28.30
C TRP A 452 3.58 19.43 -28.96
N ILE A 453 2.76 19.16 -29.98
CA ILE A 453 2.75 17.94 -30.78
C ILE A 453 3.27 18.30 -32.17
N GLU A 454 4.39 17.71 -32.58
CA GLU A 454 5.01 18.02 -33.88
C GLU A 454 4.19 17.52 -35.06
N SER A 455 3.62 16.31 -34.98
CA SER A 455 2.88 15.71 -36.09
C SER A 455 1.58 16.46 -36.45
N ALA A 456 1.01 17.19 -35.49
CA ALA A 456 -0.22 17.98 -35.67
C ALA A 456 0.05 19.50 -35.59
N GLU A 457 1.32 19.90 -35.43
CA GLU A 457 1.78 21.28 -35.23
C GLU A 457 0.88 22.13 -34.32
N ARG A 458 0.47 21.57 -33.18
CA ARG A 458 -0.46 22.21 -32.24
C ARG A 458 -0.16 21.86 -30.80
N ILE A 459 -0.90 22.49 -29.90
CA ILE A 459 -0.90 22.16 -28.48
C ILE A 459 -1.88 21.00 -28.23
N MET A 460 -1.48 20.05 -27.39
CA MET A 460 -2.34 18.96 -26.91
C MET A 460 -3.53 19.51 -26.12
N ILE A 461 -4.72 19.01 -26.40
CA ILE A 461 -5.93 19.43 -25.67
C ILE A 461 -6.14 18.59 -24.41
N GLY A 462 -7.03 19.05 -23.52
CA GLY A 462 -7.23 18.44 -22.21
C GLY A 462 -7.82 17.03 -22.26
N GLU A 463 -8.71 16.78 -23.20
CA GLU A 463 -9.36 15.51 -23.48
C GLU A 463 -8.32 14.46 -23.88
N GLU A 464 -7.41 14.81 -24.79
CA GLU A 464 -6.30 13.95 -25.20
C GLU A 464 -5.36 13.63 -24.04
N ALA A 465 -5.10 14.59 -23.15
CA ALA A 465 -4.29 14.35 -21.97
C ALA A 465 -4.95 13.35 -21.00
N LEU A 466 -6.27 13.41 -20.82
CA LEU A 466 -7.03 12.43 -20.04
C LEU A 466 -7.04 11.06 -20.73
N MET A 467 -7.20 11.01 -22.05
CA MET A 467 -7.06 9.77 -22.83
C MET A 467 -5.70 9.12 -22.61
N PHE A 468 -4.61 9.91 -22.54
CA PHE A 468 -3.26 9.41 -22.24
C PHE A 468 -3.11 8.80 -20.83
N GLN A 469 -4.10 8.95 -19.95
CA GLN A 469 -4.20 8.25 -18.66
C GLN A 469 -5.17 7.05 -18.67
N GLY A 470 -5.74 6.72 -19.83
CA GLY A 470 -6.74 5.67 -20.02
C GLY A 470 -8.17 6.09 -19.67
N PHE A 471 -8.42 7.40 -19.52
CA PHE A 471 -9.71 7.93 -19.08
C PHE A 471 -10.73 7.93 -20.24
N PRO A 472 -11.95 7.39 -20.06
CA PRO A 472 -12.99 7.33 -21.09
C PRO A 472 -13.73 8.68 -21.22
N ILE A 473 -12.98 9.75 -21.56
CA ILE A 473 -13.48 11.12 -21.49
C ILE A 473 -14.59 11.40 -22.50
N LEU A 474 -14.48 10.93 -23.74
CA LEU A 474 -15.51 11.18 -24.76
C LEU A 474 -16.83 10.46 -24.43
N PRO A 475 -16.83 9.16 -24.07
CA PRO A 475 -18.04 8.51 -23.56
C PRO A 475 -18.65 9.23 -22.34
N MET A 476 -17.83 9.68 -21.39
CA MET A 476 -18.31 10.42 -20.22
C MET A 476 -18.99 11.73 -20.61
N MET A 477 -18.34 12.56 -21.43
CA MET A 477 -18.89 13.85 -21.87
C MET A 477 -20.14 13.72 -22.74
N SER A 478 -20.37 12.56 -23.36
CA SER A 478 -21.63 12.28 -24.07
C SER A 478 -22.83 12.07 -23.14
N LYS A 479 -22.58 11.75 -21.85
CA LYS A 479 -23.62 11.46 -20.85
C LYS A 479 -23.88 12.63 -19.91
N VAL A 480 -22.88 13.48 -19.65
CA VAL A 480 -23.01 14.59 -18.71
C VAL A 480 -22.54 15.90 -19.30
N GLU A 481 -23.30 16.95 -19.03
CA GLU A 481 -22.88 18.32 -19.31
C GLU A 481 -21.90 18.78 -18.22
N LEU A 482 -20.71 19.18 -18.64
CA LEU A 482 -19.70 19.75 -17.76
C LEU A 482 -19.99 21.24 -17.53
N PRO A 483 -20.13 21.70 -16.27
CA PRO A 483 -20.30 23.13 -15.99
C PRO A 483 -19.05 23.91 -16.45
N GLY A 484 -19.21 25.20 -16.76
CA GLY A 484 -18.15 26.03 -17.37
C GLY A 484 -16.74 25.90 -16.74
N PRO A 485 -16.58 25.89 -15.40
CA PRO A 485 -15.27 25.68 -14.78
C PRO A 485 -14.68 24.26 -15.00
N CYS A 486 -15.55 23.27 -15.19
CA CYS A 486 -15.18 21.86 -15.37
C CYS A 486 -14.89 21.47 -16.82
N SER A 487 -15.42 22.22 -17.81
CA SER A 487 -15.16 21.99 -19.23
C SER A 487 -13.89 22.69 -19.75
N THR A 488 -13.12 23.37 -18.88
CA THR A 488 -11.91 24.05 -19.34
C THR A 488 -10.79 23.06 -19.62
N HIS A 489 -10.13 23.17 -20.78
CA HIS A 489 -8.95 22.35 -21.08
C HIS A 489 -7.83 22.52 -20.05
N ALA A 490 -7.74 23.67 -19.37
CA ALA A 490 -6.79 23.88 -18.27
C ALA A 490 -7.08 22.95 -17.08
N LEU A 491 -8.35 22.78 -16.70
CA LEU A 491 -8.72 21.81 -15.68
C LEU A 491 -8.49 20.38 -16.16
N LEU A 492 -8.90 20.02 -17.38
CA LEU A 492 -8.71 18.66 -17.90
C LEU A 492 -7.22 18.26 -17.93
N GLN A 493 -6.32 19.19 -18.31
CA GLN A 493 -4.88 18.99 -18.22
C GLN A 493 -4.39 18.84 -16.76
N ASP A 494 -4.92 19.65 -15.83
CA ASP A 494 -4.62 19.49 -14.40
C ASP A 494 -5.08 18.12 -13.86
N LEU A 495 -6.27 17.67 -14.24
CA LEU A 495 -6.81 16.37 -13.89
C LEU A 495 -5.93 15.25 -14.45
N ALA A 496 -5.57 15.29 -15.73
CA ALA A 496 -4.69 14.30 -16.36
C ALA A 496 -3.32 14.21 -15.68
N GLY A 497 -2.73 15.34 -15.30
CA GLY A 497 -1.45 15.37 -14.59
C GLY A 497 -1.50 14.68 -13.22
N ASN A 498 -2.63 14.85 -12.51
CA ASN A 498 -2.86 14.31 -11.17
C ASN A 498 -3.54 12.94 -11.16
N ALA A 499 -4.02 12.43 -12.30
CA ALA A 499 -4.69 11.14 -12.38
C ALA A 499 -3.72 9.97 -12.15
N MET A 500 -4.24 8.87 -11.61
CA MET A 500 -3.56 7.58 -11.71
C MET A 500 -3.64 7.08 -13.16
N ALA A 501 -2.65 6.32 -13.61
CA ALA A 501 -2.78 5.57 -14.86
C ALA A 501 -3.80 4.44 -14.67
N LEU A 502 -4.95 4.56 -15.34
CA LEU A 502 -6.09 3.66 -15.11
C LEU A 502 -5.78 2.18 -15.42
N PRO A 503 -5.08 1.84 -16.51
CA PRO A 503 -4.69 0.46 -16.78
C PRO A 503 -3.82 -0.16 -15.67
N VAL A 504 -2.96 0.65 -15.03
CA VAL A 504 -2.05 0.15 -14.00
C VAL A 504 -2.79 -0.07 -12.68
N VAL A 505 -3.58 0.90 -12.21
CA VAL A 505 -4.37 0.73 -10.97
C VAL A 505 -5.36 -0.43 -11.11
N MET A 506 -5.97 -0.58 -12.28
CA MET A 506 -6.84 -1.70 -12.61
C MET A 506 -6.08 -3.04 -12.56
N ALA A 507 -4.92 -3.15 -13.21
CA ALA A 507 -4.11 -4.36 -13.20
C ALA A 507 -3.69 -4.76 -11.77
N VAL A 508 -3.22 -3.80 -10.97
CA VAL A 508 -2.81 -4.04 -9.57
C VAL A 508 -4.00 -4.53 -8.75
N PHE A 509 -5.15 -3.88 -8.86
CA PHE A 509 -6.33 -4.24 -8.09
C PHE A 509 -6.94 -5.57 -8.54
N GLN A 510 -7.10 -5.81 -9.85
CA GLN A 510 -7.57 -7.11 -10.37
C GLN A 510 -6.65 -8.27 -9.97
N ALA A 511 -5.34 -8.06 -10.02
CA ALA A 511 -4.38 -9.06 -9.56
C ALA A 511 -4.50 -9.31 -8.05
N GLY A 512 -4.75 -8.27 -7.25
CA GLY A 512 -5.08 -8.38 -5.83
C GLY A 512 -6.32 -9.24 -5.60
N LEU A 513 -7.44 -8.90 -6.22
CA LEU A 513 -8.69 -9.66 -6.16
C LEU A 513 -8.51 -11.12 -6.57
N ALA A 514 -7.71 -11.40 -7.59
CA ALA A 514 -7.42 -12.76 -8.05
C ALA A 514 -6.45 -13.53 -7.12
N SER A 515 -5.75 -12.85 -6.22
CA SER A 515 -4.71 -13.44 -5.37
C SER A 515 -5.13 -13.67 -3.93
N PHE A 516 -6.12 -12.93 -3.44
CA PHE A 516 -6.64 -13.05 -2.08
C PHE A 516 -8.02 -13.69 -2.09
N GLU A 517 -8.27 -14.55 -1.10
CA GLU A 517 -9.57 -15.15 -0.87
C GLU A 517 -10.43 -14.19 -0.04
N ILE A 518 -11.63 -13.91 -0.53
CA ILE A 518 -12.58 -13.01 0.11
C ILE A 518 -13.56 -13.87 0.90
N ALA A 519 -13.65 -13.63 2.21
CA ALA A 519 -14.63 -14.27 3.07
C ALA A 519 -16.04 -13.91 2.60
N MET A 520 -16.85 -14.92 2.33
CA MET A 520 -18.27 -14.74 2.03
C MET A 520 -19.04 -14.72 3.35
N SER A 521 -20.05 -13.85 3.46
CA SER A 521 -20.81 -13.58 4.68
C SER A 521 -21.54 -14.78 5.28
N ASP A 522 -21.62 -15.90 4.57
CA ASP A 522 -22.35 -17.09 5.00
C ASP A 522 -21.63 -17.87 6.12
N ASP A 523 -20.33 -17.63 6.31
CA ASP A 523 -19.54 -18.34 7.33
C ASP A 523 -19.47 -17.58 8.68
N GLU A 524 -19.93 -16.33 8.77
CA GLU A 524 -19.87 -15.57 10.04
C GLU A 524 -20.85 -16.13 11.08
N GLU A 525 -22.00 -16.69 10.67
CA GLU A 525 -22.93 -17.34 11.61
C GLU A 525 -22.36 -18.66 12.16
N ASP A 526 -21.62 -19.40 11.34
CA ASP A 526 -21.01 -20.67 11.73
C ASP A 526 -19.73 -20.48 12.57
N GLU A 527 -18.87 -19.50 12.24
CA GLU A 527 -17.68 -19.17 13.03
C GLU A 527 -18.02 -18.50 14.37
N GLU A 528 -19.04 -17.62 14.44
CA GLU A 528 -19.49 -17.04 15.71
C GLU A 528 -20.12 -18.14 16.61
N ALA A 529 -20.84 -19.10 16.03
CA ALA A 529 -21.36 -20.26 16.75
C ALA A 529 -20.24 -21.17 17.28
N GLU A 530 -19.22 -21.48 16.48
CA GLU A 530 -18.07 -22.29 16.90
C GLU A 530 -17.21 -21.58 17.96
N SER A 531 -16.96 -20.28 17.81
CA SER A 531 -16.23 -19.48 18.80
C SER A 531 -16.97 -19.43 20.14
N ILE A 532 -18.30 -19.20 20.12
CA ILE A 532 -19.13 -19.20 21.34
C ILE A 532 -19.10 -20.60 21.98
N GLN A 533 -19.13 -21.66 21.18
CA GLN A 533 -19.10 -23.03 21.68
C GLN A 533 -17.75 -23.35 22.36
N LEU A 534 -16.63 -22.93 21.76
CA LEU A 534 -15.28 -23.12 22.31
C LEU A 534 -15.07 -22.34 23.62
N ASP A 535 -15.60 -21.12 23.71
CA ASP A 535 -15.57 -20.32 24.94
C ASP A 535 -16.41 -20.95 26.06
N VAL A 536 -17.58 -21.51 25.72
CA VAL A 536 -18.43 -22.25 26.66
C VAL A 536 -17.73 -23.51 27.16
N GLU A 537 -17.09 -24.29 26.29
CA GLU A 537 -16.34 -25.48 26.68
C GLU A 537 -15.15 -25.15 27.59
N THR A 538 -14.42 -24.07 27.26
CA THR A 538 -13.29 -23.58 28.06
C THR A 538 -13.74 -23.12 29.45
N ALA A 539 -14.85 -22.39 29.53
CA ALA A 539 -15.45 -21.97 30.80
C ALA A 539 -15.92 -23.17 31.64
N LEU A 540 -16.57 -24.16 31.02
CA LEU A 540 -17.03 -25.38 31.70
C LEU A 540 -15.84 -26.21 32.21
N ALA A 541 -14.75 -26.32 31.44
CA ALA A 541 -13.53 -27.00 31.85
C ALA A 541 -12.87 -26.30 33.06
N ALA A 542 -12.84 -24.97 33.08
CA ALA A 542 -12.34 -24.19 34.20
C ALA A 542 -13.20 -24.40 35.46
N VAL A 543 -14.53 -24.37 35.35
CA VAL A 543 -15.45 -24.64 36.46
C VAL A 543 -15.28 -26.06 36.99
N ALA A 544 -15.12 -27.07 36.12
CA ALA A 544 -14.89 -28.44 36.52
C ALA A 544 -13.55 -28.63 37.27
N LYS A 545 -12.52 -27.85 36.91
CA LYS A 545 -11.21 -27.86 37.59
C LYS A 545 -11.30 -27.21 38.96
N LEU A 546 -12.05 -26.11 39.09
CA LEU A 546 -12.30 -25.43 40.36
C LEU A 546 -13.16 -26.29 41.31
N ARG A 547 -14.19 -26.96 40.81
CA ARG A 547 -14.97 -27.93 41.61
C ARG A 547 -14.11 -29.07 42.13
N ARG A 548 -13.22 -29.62 41.31
CA ARG A 548 -12.30 -30.68 41.74
C ARG A 548 -11.33 -30.23 42.83
N ARG A 549 -10.85 -28.99 42.77
CA ARG A 549 -10.04 -28.40 43.86
C ARG A 549 -10.87 -28.16 45.12
N ALA A 550 -12.07 -27.61 45.01
CA ALA A 550 -12.95 -27.40 46.17
C ALA A 550 -13.33 -28.71 46.88
N TYR A 551 -13.47 -29.83 46.14
CA TYR A 551 -13.67 -31.16 46.72
C TYR A 551 -12.39 -31.79 47.30
N ALA A 552 -11.21 -31.46 46.75
CA ALA A 552 -9.93 -31.92 47.27
C ALA A 552 -9.52 -31.18 48.55
N ASP A 553 -9.90 -29.90 48.66
CA ASP A 553 -9.61 -29.03 49.80
C ASP A 553 -10.72 -29.06 50.87
N SER A 554 -11.79 -29.82 50.65
CA SER A 554 -12.80 -30.06 51.69
C SER A 554 -12.19 -30.95 52.78
N PRO A 555 -12.07 -30.47 54.03
CA PRO A 555 -11.54 -31.28 55.11
C PRO A 555 -12.42 -32.52 55.26
N ARG A 556 -11.78 -33.70 55.28
CA ARG A 556 -12.39 -34.99 55.58
C ARG A 556 -13.11 -34.88 56.93
N ALA A 557 -14.38 -34.52 56.91
CA ALA A 557 -15.23 -34.58 58.09
C ALA A 557 -15.35 -36.05 58.49
N GLU A 558 -15.04 -36.28 59.76
CA GLU A 558 -15.00 -37.59 60.39
C GLU A 558 -16.32 -38.34 60.23
N ARG A 559 -16.21 -39.66 60.02
CA ARG A 559 -17.34 -40.57 60.04
C ARG A 559 -17.83 -40.75 61.48
N GLY A 560 -19.12 -40.51 61.69
CA GLY A 560 -19.92 -41.24 62.70
C GLY A 560 -21.08 -40.42 63.29
N PRO A 561 -22.10 -41.05 63.91
CA PRO A 561 -22.77 -42.30 63.53
C PRO A 561 -24.26 -42.06 63.19
N ALA A 562 -24.89 -43.13 62.70
CA ALA A 562 -26.28 -43.22 62.25
C ALA A 562 -27.30 -42.58 63.21
N TRP A 563 -28.19 -41.74 62.65
CA TRP A 563 -29.52 -41.48 63.19
C TRP A 563 -30.59 -41.69 62.12
N SER A 564 -31.64 -42.39 62.54
CA SER A 564 -32.72 -42.97 61.78
C SER A 564 -33.85 -41.98 61.45
N THR A 565 -34.44 -42.17 60.26
CA THR A 565 -35.87 -42.06 59.91
C THR A 565 -36.68 -40.86 60.42
N ALA A 566 -37.20 -40.04 59.48
CA ALA A 566 -38.66 -39.90 59.26
C ALA A 566 -39.01 -38.84 58.18
N ASN A 567 -39.55 -39.33 57.06
CA ASN A 567 -40.73 -38.84 56.34
C ASN A 567 -40.75 -37.51 55.53
N PRO A 568 -41.67 -37.41 54.53
CA PRO A 568 -41.32 -37.02 53.17
C PRO A 568 -41.77 -35.62 52.74
N LEU A 569 -41.12 -35.13 51.68
CA LEU A 569 -41.51 -33.99 50.85
C LEU A 569 -42.95 -34.13 50.31
N PRO A 570 -43.78 -33.07 50.36
CA PRO A 570 -44.96 -32.97 49.53
C PRO A 570 -44.62 -32.38 48.16
N LYS A 571 -45.00 -33.12 47.12
CA LYS A 571 -45.22 -32.65 45.75
C LYS A 571 -46.18 -31.45 45.75
N LYS A 572 -45.87 -30.39 44.99
CA LYS A 572 -46.84 -29.65 44.16
C LYS A 572 -46.12 -28.70 43.20
N ILE A 573 -46.00 -29.15 41.94
CA ILE A 573 -45.83 -28.30 40.78
C ILE A 573 -47.24 -27.85 40.39
N GLY A 574 -47.53 -26.56 40.58
CA GLY A 574 -48.75 -25.91 40.11
C GLY A 574 -48.42 -25.07 38.88
N ARG A 575 -48.87 -25.54 37.72
CA ARG A 575 -48.87 -24.81 36.45
C ARG A 575 -50.06 -23.84 36.49
N ALA A 576 -49.82 -22.54 36.33
CA ALA A 576 -50.88 -21.56 36.12
C ALA A 576 -50.50 -20.60 34.99
N THR A 577 -51.34 -20.64 33.97
CA THR A 577 -51.39 -19.85 32.75
C THR A 577 -52.12 -18.52 32.99
N GLY A 578 -51.67 -17.47 32.31
CA GLY A 578 -52.56 -16.42 31.76
C GLY A 578 -52.64 -15.11 32.53
N GLY A 579 -52.59 -13.99 31.79
CA GLY A 579 -53.10 -12.71 32.25
C GLY A 579 -52.42 -11.48 31.66
N MET A 580 -52.91 -11.02 30.49
CA MET A 580 -52.62 -9.71 29.92
C MET A 580 -52.91 -8.54 30.90
N GLY A 581 -52.10 -7.49 30.83
CA GLY A 581 -52.42 -6.16 31.34
C GLY A 581 -51.59 -5.09 30.64
N LYS A 582 -52.26 -4.26 29.83
CA LYS A 582 -51.70 -3.09 29.14
C LYS A 582 -51.65 -1.90 30.11
N ASP A 583 -50.55 -1.13 30.08
CA ASP A 583 -50.52 0.33 30.15
C ASP A 583 -49.10 0.81 29.80
N SER A 584 -48.85 1.46 28.65
CA SER A 584 -49.06 2.87 28.34
C SER A 584 -47.84 3.77 28.66
N LYS A 585 -47.02 3.99 27.61
CA LYS A 585 -46.28 5.20 27.21
C LYS A 585 -45.53 6.09 28.23
N ALA A 586 -44.29 6.38 27.81
CA ALA A 586 -43.51 7.62 27.97
C ALA A 586 -42.52 7.71 29.16
N LEU A 587 -41.23 7.59 28.85
CA LEU A 587 -40.25 8.61 29.24
C LEU A 587 -39.10 8.69 28.23
N VAL A 588 -38.87 9.91 27.76
CA VAL A 588 -37.74 10.39 26.97
C VAL A 588 -36.54 10.62 27.91
N ALA A 589 -35.34 10.31 27.42
CA ALA A 589 -34.03 10.80 27.88
C ALA A 589 -33.62 10.57 29.35
N ALA A 590 -32.67 9.65 29.56
CA ALA A 590 -31.63 9.81 30.56
C ALA A 590 -30.36 9.07 30.11
N ARG A 591 -29.35 9.86 29.70
CA ARG A 591 -27.95 9.53 29.91
C ARG A 591 -27.73 9.51 31.43
N SER A 592 -27.17 8.45 31.96
CA SER A 592 -26.36 8.52 33.19
C SER A 592 -25.56 7.23 33.35
N ASP A 593 -24.29 7.43 33.67
CA ASP A 593 -23.33 6.45 34.13
C ASP A 593 -23.93 5.53 35.20
N VAL A 594 -23.70 4.22 35.05
CA VAL A 594 -24.05 3.23 36.09
C VAL A 594 -22.87 3.16 37.06
N ASP A 595 -22.93 3.95 38.13
CA ASP A 595 -22.10 3.76 39.31
C ASP A 595 -22.68 2.60 40.13
N ILE A 596 -21.93 1.50 40.24
CA ILE A 596 -22.30 0.39 41.12
C ILE A 596 -21.81 0.74 42.53
N GLN A 597 -22.77 0.95 43.43
CA GLN A 597 -22.55 1.19 44.86
C GLN A 597 -23.14 0.02 45.67
N ASP A 598 -22.60 -0.23 46.86
CA ASP A 598 -23.22 -1.16 47.81
C ASP A 598 -24.49 -0.57 48.47
N GLU A 599 -25.13 -1.32 49.36
CA GLU A 599 -26.34 -0.88 50.09
C GLU A 599 -26.12 0.37 50.96
N GLU A 600 -24.86 0.78 51.15
CA GLU A 600 -24.43 1.92 51.95
C GLU A 600 -23.92 3.09 51.08
N GLY A 601 -23.94 2.96 49.76
CA GLY A 601 -23.57 4.02 48.80
C GLY A 601 -22.07 4.10 48.47
N ASN A 602 -21.26 3.11 48.85
CA ASN A 602 -19.82 3.13 48.62
C ASN A 602 -19.45 2.64 47.22
N THR A 603 -18.56 3.35 46.54
CA THR A 603 -17.96 2.91 45.28
C THR A 603 -16.92 1.79 45.51
N ALA A 604 -16.67 0.97 44.49
CA ALA A 604 -15.67 -0.12 44.57
C ALA A 604 -14.28 0.34 45.05
N LEU A 605 -13.90 1.58 44.72
CA LEU A 605 -12.64 2.19 45.13
C LEU A 605 -12.62 2.55 46.63
N GLN A 606 -13.76 3.00 47.17
CA GLN A 606 -13.90 3.33 48.60
C GLN A 606 -13.83 2.07 49.48
N ILE A 607 -14.48 0.99 49.04
CA ILE A 607 -14.44 -0.32 49.73
C ILE A 607 -13.00 -0.86 49.80
N ALA A 608 -12.22 -0.72 48.72
CA ALA A 608 -10.83 -1.17 48.69
C ALA A 608 -9.89 -0.37 49.63
N THR A 609 -10.21 0.89 49.89
CA THR A 609 -9.37 1.77 50.73
C THR A 609 -9.60 1.64 52.24
N GLN A 610 -10.72 1.07 52.67
CA GLN A 610 -11.07 0.92 54.09
C GLN A 610 -10.49 -0.35 54.76
N LEU A 611 -9.82 -1.23 54.01
CA LEU A 611 -9.19 -2.43 54.56
C LEU A 611 -7.85 -2.10 55.26
N PRO A 612 -7.56 -2.70 56.44
CA PRO A 612 -6.26 -2.59 57.11
C PRO A 612 -5.11 -3.03 56.19
N ALA A 613 -3.93 -2.41 56.32
CA ALA A 613 -2.78 -2.66 55.44
C ALA A 613 -2.36 -4.15 55.37
N SER A 614 -2.67 -4.95 56.41
CA SER A 614 -2.43 -6.39 56.48
C SER A 614 -3.43 -7.26 55.68
N GLN A 615 -4.48 -6.68 55.10
CA GLN A 615 -5.52 -7.38 54.34
C GLN A 615 -5.67 -6.89 52.89
N ARG A 616 -4.74 -6.05 52.40
CA ARG A 616 -4.73 -5.62 50.99
C ARG A 616 -4.10 -6.73 50.13
N PRO A 617 -4.77 -7.25 49.09
CA PRO A 617 -4.20 -8.28 48.22
C PRO A 617 -3.12 -7.69 47.31
N CYS A 618 -1.94 -8.29 47.26
CA CYS A 618 -0.97 -8.05 46.19
C CYS A 618 -1.45 -8.80 44.93
N GLY A 619 -1.93 -8.05 43.93
CA GLY A 619 -2.26 -8.55 42.61
C GLY A 619 -3.75 -8.89 42.42
N ALA A 620 -4.53 -7.93 41.92
CA ALA A 620 -5.80 -8.20 41.25
C ALA A 620 -5.56 -8.12 39.74
N ILE A 621 -5.83 -9.20 39.00
CA ILE A 621 -5.96 -9.15 37.54
C ILE A 621 -7.44 -9.01 37.23
N THR A 622 -7.84 -7.82 36.79
CA THR A 622 -9.17 -7.55 36.25
C THR A 622 -9.10 -7.73 34.75
N ALA A 623 -9.73 -8.78 34.21
CA ALA A 623 -9.95 -8.88 32.77
C ALA A 623 -11.24 -8.13 32.41
N THR A 624 -11.16 -7.27 31.38
CA THR A 624 -12.29 -6.47 30.91
C THR A 624 -12.45 -6.68 29.42
N TRP A 625 -13.64 -7.03 28.96
CA TRP A 625 -13.96 -7.22 27.54
C TRP A 625 -15.13 -6.31 27.15
N ARG A 626 -15.07 -5.77 25.93
CA ARG A 626 -16.14 -4.97 25.32
C ARG A 626 -16.64 -5.63 24.05
N THR A 627 -17.92 -5.96 24.03
CA THR A 627 -18.66 -6.27 22.80
C THR A 627 -19.97 -5.47 22.80
N ARG A 628 -20.23 -4.78 21.68
CA ARG A 628 -21.47 -4.01 21.39
C ARG A 628 -22.09 -3.26 22.59
N GLY A 629 -21.27 -2.45 23.27
CA GLY A 629 -21.75 -1.50 24.29
C GLY A 629 -22.03 -2.06 25.69
N ARG A 630 -21.59 -3.28 26.00
CA ARG A 630 -21.63 -3.84 27.38
C ARG A 630 -20.23 -4.22 27.87
N VAL A 631 -20.02 -4.06 29.17
CA VAL A 631 -18.75 -4.36 29.87
C VAL A 631 -19.02 -5.43 30.92
N TYR A 632 -18.18 -6.47 30.96
CA TYR A 632 -18.27 -7.57 31.93
C TYR A 632 -16.98 -7.64 32.78
N PHE A 633 -17.12 -8.02 34.05
CA PHE A 633 -16.02 -8.16 35.01
C PHE A 633 -15.99 -9.55 35.64
N ALA A 634 -14.80 -10.11 35.82
CA ALA A 634 -14.55 -11.29 36.64
C ALA A 634 -13.40 -11.01 37.63
N ALA A 635 -13.58 -11.37 38.90
CA ALA A 635 -12.57 -11.25 39.95
C ALA A 635 -12.30 -12.62 40.60
N VAL A 636 -11.02 -12.96 40.80
CA VAL A 636 -10.57 -14.18 41.48
C VAL A 636 -9.55 -13.80 42.57
N LEU A 637 -9.74 -14.30 43.79
CA LEU A 637 -8.83 -14.09 44.92
C LEU A 637 -8.09 -15.41 45.25
N GLY A 638 -6.76 -15.38 45.27
CA GLY A 638 -5.92 -16.47 45.77
C GLY A 638 -4.55 -15.94 46.20
N GLY A 639 -4.11 -16.28 47.42
CA GLY A 639 -2.84 -15.81 48.00
C GLY A 639 -1.81 -16.93 48.19
N ILE A 640 -0.54 -16.63 47.95
CA ILE A 640 0.63 -17.43 48.37
C ILE A 640 1.77 -16.45 48.76
N MET A 641 2.42 -16.68 49.91
CA MET A 641 3.64 -16.01 50.39
C MET A 641 4.88 -16.87 50.13
N VAL A 642 6.01 -16.25 49.74
CA VAL A 642 7.37 -16.78 49.98
C VAL A 642 8.37 -15.62 50.17
N ASP A 643 9.11 -15.64 51.28
CA ASP A 643 10.28 -14.81 51.59
C ASP A 643 11.58 -15.65 51.52
N SER A 644 12.69 -15.05 51.06
CA SER A 644 13.99 -14.97 51.77
C SER A 644 15.21 -14.72 50.84
N LEU A 645 16.13 -13.91 51.37
CA LEU A 645 17.34 -13.27 50.84
C LEU A 645 18.63 -14.12 50.86
N ALA A 646 19.66 -13.77 50.05
CA ALA A 646 21.01 -13.30 50.48
C ALA A 646 22.12 -13.48 49.39
N GLU A 647 22.99 -12.46 49.24
CA GLU A 647 24.21 -12.33 48.41
C GLU A 647 25.53 -12.75 49.17
N PRO A 648 26.78 -12.34 48.78
CA PRO A 648 27.66 -12.77 47.66
C PRO A 648 29.10 -13.19 48.13
N GLY A 649 30.02 -13.56 47.21
CA GLY A 649 31.45 -13.75 47.54
C GLY A 649 32.42 -13.88 46.33
N GLU A 650 33.58 -13.22 46.46
CA GLU A 650 34.60 -12.86 45.43
C GLU A 650 35.68 -13.91 45.06
N GLN A 651 36.27 -13.65 43.88
CA GLN A 651 37.55 -14.01 43.21
C GLN A 651 38.69 -14.80 43.90
N LYS A 652 39.40 -15.64 43.09
CA LYS A 652 40.87 -15.51 42.84
C LYS A 652 41.40 -16.33 41.64
N VAL A 653 42.34 -15.72 40.90
CA VAL A 653 43.15 -16.20 39.76
C VAL A 653 44.42 -16.93 40.24
N PRO A 654 45.05 -17.82 39.46
CA PRO A 654 46.36 -17.47 38.86
C PRO A 654 46.65 -18.07 37.46
N GLU A 655 47.48 -17.37 36.69
CA GLU A 655 48.26 -17.79 35.50
C GLU A 655 49.78 -17.69 35.85
N PRO A 656 50.78 -18.03 35.00
CA PRO A 656 50.85 -18.99 33.88
C PRO A 656 52.15 -19.86 33.92
N ALA A 657 52.26 -20.90 33.09
CA ALA A 657 53.56 -21.44 32.64
C ALA A 657 53.47 -22.24 31.32
N SER A 658 54.34 -21.89 30.38
CA SER A 658 54.83 -22.67 29.22
C SER A 658 56.38 -22.63 29.29
N PRO A 659 57.21 -23.34 28.48
CA PRO A 659 56.95 -24.02 27.21
C PRO A 659 57.64 -25.40 27.01
N GLY A 660 57.34 -26.09 25.91
CA GLY A 660 58.15 -27.21 25.39
C GLY A 660 57.44 -28.11 24.39
N SER A 661 57.76 -27.96 23.09
CA SER A 661 57.51 -28.91 22.00
C SER A 661 58.78 -29.76 21.74
N PRO A 662 58.88 -30.68 20.76
CA PRO A 662 57.89 -31.34 19.90
C PRO A 662 58.05 -32.89 19.86
N THR A 663 57.07 -33.66 19.35
CA THR A 663 57.35 -34.92 18.63
C THR A 663 56.15 -35.39 17.80
N GLU A 664 56.48 -36.09 16.72
CA GLU A 664 55.73 -36.25 15.48
C GLU A 664 54.48 -37.13 15.58
N ALA A 665 53.44 -36.70 14.85
CA ALA A 665 52.23 -37.45 14.57
C ALA A 665 52.40 -38.25 13.26
N ALA A 666 52.00 -39.52 13.31
CA ALA A 666 51.75 -40.34 12.12
C ALA A 666 50.25 -40.22 11.76
N GLN A 667 50.01 -39.89 10.50
CA GLN A 667 48.72 -39.72 9.85
C GLN A 667 47.90 -41.01 9.85
N VAL A 668 46.59 -40.88 10.08
CA VAL A 668 45.57 -41.80 9.57
C VAL A 668 44.48 -40.94 8.94
N ASP A 669 44.20 -41.20 7.68
CA ASP A 669 43.25 -40.50 6.80
C ASP A 669 41.82 -40.59 7.32
N GLU A 670 41.18 -39.42 7.49
CA GLU A 670 39.73 -39.27 7.58
C GLU A 670 39.33 -38.03 6.75
N GLU A 671 39.20 -38.21 5.44
CA GLU A 671 38.72 -37.15 4.55
C GLU A 671 37.74 -37.71 3.51
N SER A 672 36.46 -37.72 3.87
CA SER A 672 35.36 -37.52 2.90
C SER A 672 34.14 -36.93 3.61
N ALA A 673 34.26 -35.69 4.07
CA ALA A 673 33.09 -34.90 4.44
C ALA A 673 32.34 -34.54 3.14
N SER A 674 31.12 -35.06 2.98
CA SER A 674 30.34 -34.88 1.76
C SER A 674 29.95 -33.41 1.58
N ARG A 675 30.39 -32.80 0.47
CA ARG A 675 29.98 -31.46 0.07
C ARG A 675 28.54 -31.49 -0.43
N THR A 676 27.74 -30.49 -0.05
CA THR A 676 26.31 -30.41 -0.41
C THR A 676 26.09 -29.26 -1.38
N ASN A 677 25.48 -29.54 -2.53
CA ASN A 677 25.12 -28.52 -3.51
C ASN A 677 23.72 -27.97 -3.20
N ILE A 678 23.63 -26.69 -2.88
CA ILE A 678 22.38 -25.98 -2.67
C ILE A 678 21.99 -25.24 -3.95
N ARG A 679 20.83 -25.60 -4.51
CA ARG A 679 20.20 -24.82 -5.58
C ARG A 679 19.28 -23.77 -5.00
N PHE A 680 19.41 -22.53 -5.46
CA PHE A 680 18.53 -21.43 -5.11
C PHE A 680 18.29 -20.55 -6.34
N GLU A 681 17.12 -19.89 -6.38
CA GLU A 681 16.72 -19.02 -7.48
C GLU A 681 16.76 -17.57 -7.01
N LEU A 682 17.48 -16.73 -7.74
CA LEU A 682 17.53 -15.28 -7.48
C LEU A 682 16.24 -14.60 -7.96
N LEU A 683 15.95 -13.38 -7.48
CA LEU A 683 14.83 -12.55 -7.94
C LEU A 683 14.88 -12.20 -9.44
N SER A 684 16.03 -12.44 -10.09
CA SER A 684 16.20 -12.38 -11.54
C SER A 684 15.75 -13.65 -12.30
N SER A 685 15.19 -14.65 -11.60
CA SER A 685 14.91 -16.00 -12.10
C SER A 685 16.15 -16.77 -12.57
N LYS A 686 17.34 -16.34 -12.14
CA LYS A 686 18.59 -17.06 -12.37
C LYS A 686 18.74 -18.12 -11.28
N VAL A 687 18.78 -19.39 -11.68
CA VAL A 687 19.07 -20.52 -10.79
C VAL A 687 20.58 -20.61 -10.60
N CYS A 688 21.03 -20.52 -9.35
CA CYS A 688 22.41 -20.65 -8.94
C CYS A 688 22.58 -21.94 -8.12
N THR A 689 23.79 -22.50 -8.14
CA THR A 689 24.15 -23.65 -7.30
C THR A 689 25.37 -23.25 -6.49
N LEU A 690 25.27 -23.34 -5.16
CA LEU A 690 26.34 -23.06 -4.22
C LEU A 690 26.77 -24.36 -3.54
N GLU A 691 28.06 -24.65 -3.58
CA GLU A 691 28.65 -25.82 -2.94
C GLU A 691 28.98 -25.43 -1.49
N VAL A 692 28.26 -26.02 -0.52
CA VAL A 692 28.42 -25.73 0.90
C VAL A 692 29.24 -26.83 1.56
N GLN A 693 30.26 -26.41 2.32
CA GLN A 693 31.09 -27.30 3.13
C GLN A 693 30.49 -27.41 4.54
N PRO A 694 30.57 -28.58 5.20
CA PRO A 694 29.95 -28.79 6.52
C PRO A 694 30.42 -27.86 7.63
N ASP A 695 31.60 -27.26 7.47
CA ASP A 695 32.26 -26.34 8.40
C ASP A 695 32.22 -24.87 7.96
N MET A 696 31.53 -24.57 6.86
CA MET A 696 31.40 -23.20 6.35
C MET A 696 30.62 -22.32 7.35
N THR A 697 31.25 -21.23 7.80
CA THR A 697 30.63 -20.27 8.71
C THR A 697 29.58 -19.42 7.98
N ILE A 698 28.65 -18.82 8.73
CA ILE A 698 27.62 -17.92 8.16
C ILE A 698 28.25 -16.74 7.39
N GLU A 699 29.39 -16.21 7.85
CA GLU A 699 30.07 -15.12 7.16
C GLU A 699 30.75 -15.59 5.87
N GLU A 700 31.33 -16.80 5.83
CA GLU A 700 31.85 -17.41 4.61
C GLU A 700 30.73 -17.72 3.60
N LEU A 701 29.58 -18.21 4.08
CA LEU A 701 28.40 -18.43 3.25
C LEU A 701 27.87 -17.11 2.66
N LYS A 702 27.88 -16.01 3.43
CA LYS A 702 27.52 -14.68 2.94
C LYS A 702 28.50 -14.16 1.90
N GLU A 703 29.81 -14.33 2.10
CA GLU A 703 30.83 -13.93 1.13
C GLU A 703 30.74 -14.73 -0.18
N GLU A 704 30.52 -16.05 -0.10
CA GLU A 704 30.26 -16.89 -1.27
C GLU A 704 28.97 -16.48 -1.99
N LEU A 705 27.90 -16.16 -1.26
CA LEU A 705 26.67 -15.65 -1.85
C LEU A 705 26.88 -14.30 -2.55
N LYS A 706 27.71 -13.40 -2.01
CA LYS A 706 28.04 -12.11 -2.64
C LYS A 706 28.70 -12.26 -4.01
N SER A 707 29.40 -13.37 -4.28
CA SER A 707 29.99 -13.67 -5.58
C SER A 707 28.96 -13.79 -6.71
N PHE A 708 27.69 -14.11 -6.38
CA PHE A 708 26.57 -14.18 -7.31
C PHE A 708 25.83 -12.84 -7.50
N HIS A 709 26.30 -11.78 -6.83
CA HIS A 709 25.70 -10.44 -6.81
C HIS A 709 24.20 -10.36 -6.41
N PRO A 710 23.73 -11.09 -5.38
CA PRO A 710 22.39 -10.94 -4.84
C PRO A 710 22.23 -9.60 -4.08
N SER A 711 20.99 -9.13 -3.93
CA SER A 711 20.62 -8.07 -2.99
C SER A 711 20.80 -8.53 -1.54
N ASN A 712 20.98 -7.58 -0.61
CA ASN A 712 21.14 -7.90 0.81
C ASN A 712 19.93 -8.65 1.41
N ASP A 713 18.71 -8.37 0.92
CA ASP A 713 17.49 -9.06 1.35
C ASP A 713 17.50 -10.54 0.91
N GLU A 714 18.01 -10.84 -0.29
CA GLU A 714 18.18 -12.22 -0.79
C GLU A 714 19.23 -13.01 0.02
N VAL A 715 20.32 -12.34 0.43
CA VAL A 715 21.32 -12.96 1.31
C VAL A 715 20.71 -13.29 2.67
N ILE A 716 19.88 -12.39 3.23
CA ILE A 716 19.19 -12.61 4.50
C ILE A 716 18.18 -13.76 4.41
N GLU A 717 17.39 -13.84 3.33
CA GLU A 717 16.44 -14.95 3.13
C GLU A 717 17.14 -16.29 2.91
N CYS A 718 18.23 -16.36 2.13
CA CYS A 718 18.97 -17.60 1.94
C CYS A 718 19.58 -18.11 3.25
N VAL A 719 20.19 -17.23 4.04
CA VAL A 719 20.76 -17.59 5.36
C VAL A 719 19.66 -18.01 6.34
N ARG A 720 18.48 -17.36 6.31
CA ARG A 720 17.31 -17.77 7.12
C ARG A 720 16.77 -19.13 6.71
N ALA A 721 16.64 -19.39 5.41
CA ALA A 721 16.16 -20.67 4.90
C ALA A 721 17.09 -21.82 5.33
N GLU A 722 18.40 -21.59 5.33
CA GLU A 722 19.35 -22.62 5.74
C GLU A 722 19.43 -22.79 7.26
N SER A 723 19.32 -21.70 8.02
CA SER A 723 19.16 -21.76 9.47
C SER A 723 17.87 -22.52 9.86
N GLY A 724 16.81 -22.36 9.07
CA GLY A 724 15.55 -23.10 9.20
C GLY A 724 15.71 -24.60 8.89
N ARG A 725 16.40 -24.95 7.80
CA ARG A 725 16.69 -26.36 7.46
C ARG A 725 17.56 -27.05 8.50
N ALA A 726 18.61 -26.38 8.98
CA ALA A 726 19.45 -26.89 10.07
C ALA A 726 18.63 -27.13 11.36
N MET A 727 17.63 -26.28 11.63
CA MET A 727 16.69 -26.46 12.74
C MET A 727 15.75 -27.66 12.51
N GLU A 728 15.22 -27.85 11.29
CA GLU A 728 14.39 -29.00 10.92
C GLU A 728 15.18 -30.32 11.01
N GLU A 729 16.42 -30.36 10.53
CA GLU A 729 17.29 -31.54 10.64
C GLU A 729 17.62 -31.88 12.10
N LEU A 730 17.84 -30.87 12.95
CA LEU A 730 18.01 -31.05 14.41
C LEU A 730 16.72 -31.54 15.08
N LEU A 731 15.56 -31.05 14.65
CA LEU A 731 14.25 -31.48 15.15
C LEU A 731 13.91 -32.91 14.70
N ASP A 732 14.28 -33.32 13.49
CA ASP A 732 14.11 -34.69 12.98
C ASP A 732 15.12 -35.66 13.60
N ALA A 733 16.35 -35.22 13.88
CA ALA A 733 17.32 -35.99 14.68
C ALA A 733 16.84 -36.18 16.13
N SER A 734 16.14 -35.19 16.70
CA SER A 734 15.50 -35.30 18.01
C SER A 734 14.29 -36.27 17.99
N ARG A 735 13.51 -36.27 16.91
CA ARG A 735 12.33 -37.15 16.73
C ARG A 735 12.67 -38.62 16.48
N THR A 736 13.87 -38.92 15.97
CA THR A 736 14.31 -40.29 15.64
C THR A 736 14.93 -41.05 16.83
N LEU A 737 15.16 -40.40 17.97
CA LEU A 737 15.61 -41.04 19.21
C LEU A 737 14.45 -41.78 19.91
N LYS A 738 14.23 -43.06 19.55
CA LYS A 738 13.39 -43.97 20.35
C LYS A 738 14.10 -44.34 21.68
N PRO A 739 13.37 -44.47 22.80
CA PRO A 739 13.96 -44.85 24.07
C PRO A 739 14.33 -46.35 24.06
N SER A 740 15.60 -46.67 23.83
CA SER A 740 16.12 -48.00 24.13
C SER A 740 16.22 -48.15 25.65
N GLY A 741 15.41 -49.05 26.21
CA GLY A 741 15.35 -49.31 27.64
C GLY A 741 16.65 -49.89 28.19
N ARG A 742 17.55 -49.03 28.66
CA ARG A 742 18.53 -49.30 29.73
C ARG A 742 18.79 -47.99 30.47
N ARG A 743 18.59 -47.97 31.79
CA ARG A 743 18.97 -46.85 32.66
C ARG A 743 20.49 -46.75 32.72
N PRO A 744 21.10 -45.57 32.49
CA PRO A 744 22.37 -45.23 33.08
C PRO A 744 22.17 -44.22 34.21
N SER A 745 22.78 -44.52 35.35
CA SER A 745 23.05 -43.57 36.43
C SER A 745 24.09 -42.55 35.96
N GLY A 746 23.77 -41.25 36.02
CA GLY A 746 24.77 -40.18 35.90
C GLY A 746 24.27 -38.90 35.21
N ASN A 747 24.35 -37.78 35.92
CA ASN A 747 24.00 -36.42 35.48
C ASN A 747 24.90 -35.91 34.34
N ALA A 748 24.61 -36.26 33.08
CA ALA A 748 25.30 -35.65 31.93
C ALA A 748 24.41 -35.31 30.71
N GLY A 749 23.11 -35.58 30.75
CA GLY A 749 22.23 -35.40 29.59
C GLY A 749 21.47 -34.06 29.50
N LEU A 750 21.45 -33.25 30.56
CA LEU A 750 20.60 -32.03 30.62
C LEU A 750 21.32 -30.71 30.30
N CYS A 751 22.66 -30.71 30.17
CA CYS A 751 23.42 -29.45 30.02
C CYS A 751 23.55 -28.96 28.56
N CYS A 752 23.42 -29.80 27.53
CA CYS A 752 23.60 -29.34 26.14
C CYS A 752 22.38 -28.60 25.56
N GLY A 753 21.15 -28.91 25.99
CA GLY A 753 19.95 -28.23 25.48
C GLY A 753 19.74 -26.82 26.03
N LEU A 754 20.14 -26.56 27.27
CA LEU A 754 19.93 -25.28 27.96
C LEU A 754 20.99 -24.21 27.61
N LEU A 755 22.20 -24.61 27.22
CA LEU A 755 23.26 -23.68 26.82
C LEU A 755 23.08 -23.10 25.40
N CYS A 756 22.40 -23.82 24.49
CA CYS A 756 22.07 -23.31 23.15
C CYS A 756 20.86 -22.36 23.13
N LEU A 757 19.83 -22.62 23.95
CA LEU A 757 18.68 -21.72 24.09
C LEU A 757 19.06 -20.37 24.74
N SER A 758 20.04 -20.39 25.64
CA SER A 758 20.54 -19.18 26.30
C SER A 758 21.37 -18.26 25.38
N ARG A 759 21.94 -18.81 24.28
CA ARG A 759 22.73 -18.05 23.31
C ARG A 759 21.88 -17.44 22.18
N LEU A 760 20.67 -17.95 21.95
CA LEU A 760 19.73 -17.45 20.94
C LEU A 760 18.73 -16.43 21.50
N GLN A 761 18.43 -16.43 22.80
CA GLN A 761 17.64 -15.38 23.46
C GLN A 761 18.36 -14.01 23.54
N LEU A 762 19.63 -13.93 23.11
CA LEU A 762 20.41 -12.68 23.03
C LEU A 762 20.24 -11.94 21.69
N LEU A 763 19.47 -12.48 20.73
CA LEU A 763 19.19 -11.83 19.45
C LEU A 763 17.90 -10.99 19.44
N ASP A 764 17.04 -11.13 20.46
CA ASP A 764 15.75 -10.41 20.58
C ASP A 764 15.82 -9.13 21.43
N LYS A 765 17.03 -8.71 21.85
CA LYS A 765 17.24 -7.44 22.56
C LYS A 765 18.36 -6.64 21.93
N ILE A 766 18.05 -6.03 20.78
CA ILE A 766 18.78 -4.86 20.28
C ILE A 766 17.81 -3.69 20.32
N ASP A 767 17.97 -2.88 21.37
CA ASP A 767 17.27 -1.62 21.60
C ASP A 767 18.11 -0.47 21.04
N PRO A 768 17.58 0.46 20.21
CA PRO A 768 18.33 1.63 19.82
C PRO A 768 17.66 2.92 20.29
N PHE A 769 17.51 3.17 21.60
CA PHE A 769 17.47 4.56 22.12
C PHE A 769 17.94 4.66 23.59
N THR A 770 19.14 5.21 23.80
CA THR A 770 19.44 6.06 24.96
C THR A 770 20.16 7.33 24.47
N VAL A 771 19.65 8.49 24.90
CA VAL A 771 20.17 9.83 24.65
C VAL A 771 20.65 10.42 25.99
N SER A 772 21.71 11.24 25.90
CA SER A 772 22.34 12.14 26.91
C SER A 772 23.29 11.44 27.91
N ASP A 773 24.48 11.95 28.25
CA ASP A 773 25.00 13.33 28.28
C ASP A 773 26.55 13.40 28.17
N ASN A 774 27.01 14.53 27.61
CA ASN A 774 28.18 15.39 27.89
C ASN A 774 29.56 14.88 28.36
N HIS A 775 30.55 15.48 27.65
CA HIS A 775 31.92 15.87 28.04
C HIS A 775 32.95 14.78 28.37
N TRP A 776 34.09 14.79 27.67
CA TRP A 776 35.41 15.26 28.12
C TRP A 776 36.34 15.41 26.89
N ASP A 777 36.96 16.58 26.77
CA ASP A 777 38.00 17.10 25.83
C ASP A 777 37.79 17.09 24.29
#